data_AF-A0AAW2H6S4-F1
#
_entry.id   AF-A0AAW2H6S4-F1
#
_cell.length_a   1.000
_cell.length_b   1.000
_cell.length_c   1.000
_cell.angle_alpha   90.00
_cell.angle_beta   90.00
_cell.angle_gamma   90.00
#
_symmetry.space_group_name_H-M   'P 1'
#
loop_
_entity.id
_entity.type
_entity.pdbx_description
1 polymer ?
#
loop_
_entity_poly.entity_id
_entity_poly.type
_entity_poly.pdbx_seq_one_letter_code
_entity_poly.pdbx_strand_id
1 'polypeptide(L)'
;MKYYLLQLGCQMNHSDGERIETVLQGLGFTKTLEEDEANLLVPYTRGREVSRPSQEIIDEVRSLVERNFKSITLLGQNVNSYGKDKPKEEMSFTELLEQIAKENPLAEVLLYYNELTKSFVSETYQEIYKKIMSLACFLKKLGFNTQEKVAILSDNNSSWPLVDFAIQALGGINVAKGSDSKVEETSYILNFCEVEKVFLENKNLVSYFLENREQYKTVKQVFVMYEEGVDFSAIEACGLQAYSLKSILQQEWQSEDIKLIEQSIEKGKGLSVQDSYGLTETAPGVAMRKPKTSPWGTVGPPFTKYTQIEIRDEEGKVLAQGEKGEIYVRGPQVMAGGYYKQEELTKKVIDEHGWFRTGDLGRLSRRGDLQIVGRAKDTIVLLNGKNVEPQPIEDALRESSFIENAIVTGQDQKYLGALIVVSLEALEKQIEISKAPSIRNKAKAMVSSTQVEGALKVLQTRAQELLCGHPELNLASLKDIPKDKWYESPLVRKLIASEIRHYVSPKTGFKDYELIASFVILPRSFELGKEISPKLEARRHVIGAGETDKQVYAFKDQGGREVALRFDLTVPLARFVAQHFSDLTFPFKRYHIAKVWRGENPQKGRYREFIQCDFDTVGSLSALSELDTLLMVIKVFQELKAPSFKIHFSHRQLMRELLLNLNLADKEVAILRILDKLKKIGEHQCALLLEEEGLQAGDIEKLLSFVSFKSVNAQATLAYLYKNYPQFSCLPFLEDLLESLKILGKLEYFLFDLSIMRGLDYYTGLIFETFLEENPDLGSVCSGGRYDNLVSLYSKQAISGVGGSVGLDRLLVAITNKDLPCLDILIACKEEKNKALYCCVAEALREQGYKVEVYAQDKKLSQQFDYAQKKGARVLVFVNPHSWQLGLVSWKDLKTKQTSDEQTLMQLDNYLKTLERVDVLGEK
;
A
#
# COMPACT_ATOMS: atom_id res chain seq x y z
N MET A 1 -26.70 -30.83 -44.75
CA MET A 1 -25.64 -29.79 -44.66
C MET A 1 -24.32 -30.47 -44.35
N LYS A 2 -23.21 -30.02 -44.94
CA LYS A 2 -21.86 -30.55 -44.69
C LYS A 2 -21.17 -29.73 -43.61
N TYR A 3 -20.36 -30.36 -42.76
CA TYR A 3 -19.53 -29.65 -41.77
C TYR A 3 -18.06 -30.05 -41.89
N TYR A 4 -17.16 -29.11 -41.61
CA TYR A 4 -15.72 -29.34 -41.56
C TYR A 4 -15.19 -29.01 -40.16
N LEU A 5 -14.46 -29.95 -39.56
CA LEU A 5 -13.83 -29.79 -38.25
C LEU A 5 -12.41 -29.26 -38.43
N LEU A 6 -12.16 -28.03 -37.97
CA LEU A 6 -10.86 -27.38 -38.09
C LEU A 6 -10.06 -27.52 -36.79
N GLN A 7 -8.90 -28.15 -36.87
CA GLN A 7 -8.01 -28.40 -35.75
C GLN A 7 -7.03 -27.22 -35.54
N LEU A 8 -7.04 -26.59 -34.35
CA LEU A 8 -6.17 -25.44 -34.03
C LEU A 8 -5.39 -25.66 -32.72
N GLY A 9 -4.09 -26.04 -32.78
CA GLY A 9 -3.24 -26.18 -31.57
C GLY A 9 -2.33 -27.42 -31.53
N CYS A 10 -1.32 -27.43 -30.65
CA CYS A 10 -0.30 -28.49 -30.52
C CYS A 10 -0.45 -29.39 -29.27
N GLN A 11 -1.57 -29.36 -28.56
CA GLN A 11 -1.90 -30.35 -27.51
C GLN A 11 -3.40 -30.66 -27.54
N MET A 12 -3.80 -31.86 -27.98
CA MET A 12 -5.20 -32.24 -28.16
C MET A 12 -5.45 -33.70 -27.78
N ASN A 13 -6.66 -33.97 -27.26
CA ASN A 13 -7.22 -35.29 -26.95
C ASN A 13 -8.28 -35.66 -28.00
N HIS A 14 -8.19 -36.87 -28.55
CA HIS A 14 -9.06 -37.39 -29.63
C HIS A 14 -10.56 -37.41 -29.25
N SER A 15 -10.89 -37.47 -27.95
CA SER A 15 -12.26 -37.61 -27.43
C SER A 15 -13.18 -36.42 -27.73
N ASP A 16 -12.65 -35.20 -27.76
CA ASP A 16 -13.48 -33.99 -27.85
C ASP A 16 -13.96 -33.75 -29.28
N GLY A 17 -13.13 -34.11 -30.26
CA GLY A 17 -13.50 -34.15 -31.67
C GLY A 17 -14.62 -35.17 -31.94
N GLU A 18 -14.52 -36.38 -31.37
CA GLU A 18 -15.54 -37.43 -31.51
C GLU A 18 -16.90 -37.02 -30.91
N ARG A 19 -16.89 -36.29 -29.78
CA ARG A 19 -18.12 -35.83 -29.12
C ARG A 19 -18.85 -34.76 -29.94
N ILE A 20 -18.13 -33.80 -30.50
CA ILE A 20 -18.69 -32.76 -31.40
C ILE A 20 -19.19 -33.40 -32.70
N GLU A 21 -18.43 -34.36 -33.25
CA GLU A 21 -18.82 -35.13 -34.43
C GLU A 21 -20.13 -35.88 -34.20
N THR A 22 -20.29 -36.53 -33.04
CA THR A 22 -21.54 -37.23 -32.65
C THR A 22 -22.73 -36.26 -32.59
N VAL A 23 -22.55 -35.06 -32.03
CA VAL A 23 -23.58 -34.02 -31.93
C VAL A 23 -24.02 -33.52 -33.30
N LEU A 24 -23.06 -33.21 -34.18
CA LEU A 24 -23.34 -32.69 -35.52
C LEU A 24 -24.01 -33.75 -36.42
N GLN A 25 -23.56 -35.01 -36.32
CA GLN A 25 -24.20 -36.13 -37.00
C GLN A 25 -25.64 -36.35 -36.50
N GLY A 26 -25.88 -36.25 -35.18
CA GLY A 26 -27.22 -36.32 -34.59
C GLY A 26 -28.17 -35.19 -35.02
N LEU A 27 -27.63 -34.06 -35.49
CA LEU A 27 -28.37 -32.94 -36.08
C LEU A 27 -28.54 -33.05 -37.61
N GLY A 28 -28.11 -34.16 -38.24
CA GLY A 28 -28.25 -34.38 -39.68
C GLY A 28 -27.16 -33.70 -40.53
N PHE A 29 -26.05 -33.26 -39.93
CA PHE A 29 -24.89 -32.79 -40.66
C PHE A 29 -23.98 -33.96 -41.08
N THR A 30 -23.40 -33.87 -42.26
CA THR A 30 -22.45 -34.86 -42.81
C THR A 30 -21.03 -34.27 -42.81
N LYS A 31 -20.04 -35.03 -42.33
CA LYS A 31 -18.66 -34.54 -42.30
C LYS A 31 -18.10 -34.43 -43.71
N THR A 32 -17.41 -33.34 -44.02
CA THR A 32 -16.60 -33.19 -45.23
C THR A 32 -15.11 -33.11 -44.86
N LEU A 33 -14.25 -33.48 -45.80
CA LEU A 33 -12.79 -33.37 -45.69
C LEU A 33 -12.24 -32.11 -46.39
N GLU A 34 -13.09 -31.41 -47.15
CA GLU A 34 -12.74 -30.17 -47.85
C GLU A 34 -13.47 -29.00 -47.19
N GLU A 35 -12.71 -27.99 -46.75
CA GLU A 35 -13.21 -26.80 -46.04
C GLU A 35 -14.23 -26.03 -46.91
N ASP A 36 -13.93 -25.90 -48.19
CA ASP A 36 -14.73 -25.13 -49.17
C ASP A 36 -16.08 -25.79 -49.49
N GLU A 37 -16.23 -27.09 -49.19
CA GLU A 37 -17.49 -27.82 -49.35
C GLU A 37 -18.38 -27.77 -48.11
N ALA A 38 -17.90 -27.19 -46.99
CA ALA A 38 -18.62 -27.16 -45.74
C ALA A 38 -19.68 -26.05 -45.72
N ASN A 39 -20.88 -26.40 -45.27
CA ASN A 39 -21.89 -25.40 -44.91
C ASN A 39 -21.65 -24.84 -43.50
N LEU A 40 -20.91 -25.57 -42.67
CA LEU A 40 -20.59 -25.22 -41.29
C LEU A 40 -19.13 -25.51 -40.96
N LEU A 41 -18.34 -24.47 -40.67
CA LEU A 41 -16.96 -24.59 -40.17
C LEU A 41 -16.93 -24.63 -38.65
N VAL A 42 -16.34 -25.68 -38.06
CA VAL A 42 -16.28 -25.88 -36.61
C VAL A 42 -14.83 -25.97 -36.12
N PRO A 43 -14.23 -24.85 -35.67
CA PRO A 43 -12.96 -24.87 -34.96
C PRO A 43 -13.11 -25.38 -33.52
N TYR A 44 -12.19 -26.24 -33.09
CA TYR A 44 -12.12 -26.74 -31.71
C TYR A 44 -10.70 -26.60 -31.12
N THR A 45 -10.63 -26.24 -29.82
CA THR A 45 -9.38 -25.99 -29.08
C THR A 45 -9.42 -26.62 -27.68
N ARG A 46 -8.28 -27.06 -27.14
CA ARG A 46 -8.19 -27.64 -25.78
C ARG A 46 -8.58 -26.61 -24.71
N GLY A 47 -9.73 -26.79 -24.07
CA GLY A 47 -10.06 -26.25 -22.75
C GLY A 47 -10.34 -27.43 -21.83
N ARG A 48 -9.92 -27.39 -20.56
CA ARG A 48 -10.40 -28.38 -19.57
C ARG A 48 -11.91 -28.17 -19.42
N GLU A 49 -12.73 -28.98 -20.08
CA GLU A 49 -14.18 -28.99 -19.88
C GLU A 49 -14.49 -29.41 -18.44
N VAL A 50 -15.12 -28.50 -17.69
CA VAL A 50 -16.00 -28.89 -16.59
C VAL A 50 -17.42 -28.96 -17.19
N SER A 51 -17.82 -30.17 -17.60
CA SER A 51 -19.21 -30.65 -17.63
C SER A 51 -20.30 -29.73 -18.23
N ARG A 52 -20.26 -29.38 -19.52
CA ARG A 52 -21.50 -29.00 -20.23
C ARG A 52 -22.25 -30.27 -20.68
N PRO A 53 -23.55 -30.42 -20.37
CA PRO A 53 -24.39 -31.50 -20.91
C PRO A 53 -24.44 -31.42 -22.43
N SER A 54 -24.33 -32.57 -23.12
CA SER A 54 -24.33 -32.62 -24.60
C SER A 54 -25.57 -31.98 -25.22
N GLN A 55 -26.69 -31.96 -24.49
CA GLN A 55 -27.95 -31.36 -24.95
C GLN A 55 -27.87 -29.83 -25.08
N GLU A 56 -27.15 -29.12 -24.21
CA GLU A 56 -27.01 -27.67 -24.32
C GLU A 56 -26.20 -27.25 -25.53
N ILE A 57 -25.17 -28.04 -25.88
CA ILE A 57 -24.35 -27.84 -27.07
C ILE A 57 -25.21 -28.08 -28.33
N ILE A 58 -26.07 -29.11 -28.30
CA ILE A 58 -27.03 -29.41 -29.37
C ILE A 58 -27.98 -28.23 -29.58
N ASP A 59 -28.57 -27.69 -28.52
CA ASP A 59 -29.55 -26.61 -28.60
C ASP A 59 -28.90 -25.29 -29.08
N GLU A 60 -27.68 -25.01 -28.63
CA GLU A 60 -26.89 -23.84 -29.05
C GLU A 60 -26.51 -23.92 -30.54
N VAL A 61 -25.97 -25.05 -30.98
CA VAL A 61 -25.64 -25.27 -32.41
C VAL A 61 -26.90 -25.20 -33.27
N ARG A 62 -28.02 -25.78 -32.82
CA ARG A 62 -29.30 -25.70 -33.55
C ARG A 62 -29.77 -24.24 -33.69
N SER A 63 -29.72 -23.46 -32.61
CA SER A 63 -30.10 -22.04 -32.64
C SER A 63 -29.22 -21.20 -33.58
N LEU A 64 -27.91 -21.46 -33.60
CA LEU A 64 -26.98 -20.75 -34.49
C LEU A 64 -27.15 -21.14 -35.95
N VAL A 65 -27.43 -22.41 -36.23
CA VAL A 65 -27.76 -22.88 -37.58
C VAL A 65 -29.07 -22.27 -38.07
N GLU A 66 -30.11 -22.20 -37.23
CA GLU A 66 -31.38 -21.53 -37.56
C GLU A 66 -31.20 -20.03 -37.86
N ARG A 67 -30.18 -19.40 -37.26
CA ARG A 67 -29.78 -18.01 -37.52
C ARG A 67 -28.81 -17.85 -38.71
N ASN A 68 -28.63 -18.89 -39.53
CA ASN A 68 -27.82 -18.88 -40.76
C ASN A 68 -26.31 -18.62 -40.57
N PHE A 69 -25.75 -18.94 -39.41
CA PHE A 69 -24.29 -18.85 -39.20
C PHE A 69 -23.55 -19.98 -39.96
N LYS A 70 -22.58 -19.60 -40.81
CA LYS A 70 -21.75 -20.54 -41.61
C LYS A 70 -20.46 -21.01 -40.93
N SER A 71 -20.10 -20.40 -39.81
CA SER A 71 -18.96 -20.79 -38.98
C SER A 71 -19.35 -20.66 -37.51
N ILE A 72 -19.17 -21.74 -36.75
CA ILE A 72 -19.49 -21.80 -35.33
C ILE A 72 -18.26 -22.31 -34.60
N THR A 73 -17.67 -21.45 -33.77
CA THR A 73 -16.55 -21.85 -32.90
C THR A 73 -17.10 -22.41 -31.59
N LEU A 74 -16.92 -23.71 -31.36
CA LEU A 74 -17.24 -24.33 -30.08
C LEU A 74 -16.01 -24.21 -29.18
N LEU A 75 -15.97 -23.11 -28.42
CA LEU A 75 -14.93 -22.92 -27.40
C LEU A 75 -15.25 -23.83 -26.21
N GLY A 76 -14.44 -24.88 -26.02
CA GLY A 76 -14.36 -25.54 -24.73
C GLY A 76 -13.97 -24.50 -23.70
N GLN A 77 -14.85 -24.20 -22.75
CA GLN A 77 -14.60 -23.18 -21.72
C GLN A 77 -13.37 -23.58 -20.89
N ASN A 78 -12.25 -22.98 -21.23
CA ASN A 78 -11.24 -22.51 -20.30
C ASN A 78 -10.42 -21.44 -21.01
N VAL A 79 -11.08 -20.31 -21.25
CA VAL A 79 -10.38 -19.06 -21.50
C VAL A 79 -10.30 -18.41 -20.13
N ASN A 80 -9.09 -18.29 -19.59
CA ASN A 80 -8.80 -17.52 -18.38
C ASN A 80 -9.36 -16.10 -18.53
N SER A 81 -10.62 -15.89 -18.16
CA SER A 81 -11.33 -14.64 -18.36
C SER A 81 -11.16 -13.75 -17.13
N TYR A 82 -10.04 -13.04 -17.10
CA TYR A 82 -10.08 -11.61 -16.79
C TYR A 82 -10.87 -10.94 -17.90
N GLY A 83 -11.98 -10.29 -17.53
CA GLY A 83 -12.97 -9.79 -18.47
C GLY A 83 -14.14 -10.75 -18.65
N LYS A 84 -14.96 -10.91 -17.60
CA LYS A 84 -16.35 -11.34 -17.79
C LYS A 84 -17.11 -10.14 -18.34
N ASP A 85 -17.39 -10.16 -19.63
CA ASP A 85 -18.72 -9.91 -20.15
C ASP A 85 -18.76 -10.22 -21.65
N LYS A 86 -19.90 -10.75 -22.10
CA LYS A 86 -20.26 -10.76 -23.53
C LYS A 86 -20.11 -9.34 -24.08
N PRO A 87 -19.92 -9.14 -25.41
CA PRO A 87 -19.95 -7.80 -25.97
C PRO A 87 -21.25 -7.11 -25.53
N LYS A 88 -21.14 -6.09 -24.66
CA LYS A 88 -22.10 -4.99 -24.69
C LYS A 88 -22.01 -4.44 -26.12
N GLU A 89 -23.14 -4.12 -26.72
CA GLU A 89 -23.22 -3.58 -28.09
C GLU A 89 -22.23 -2.41 -28.27
N GLU A 90 -21.84 -2.05 -29.50
CA GLU A 90 -21.00 -0.85 -29.71
C GLU A 90 -21.71 0.35 -29.06
N MET A 91 -21.23 0.79 -27.91
CA MET A 91 -21.77 1.93 -27.15
C MET A 91 -20.86 3.14 -27.35
N SER A 92 -21.46 4.31 -27.49
CA SER A 92 -20.78 5.60 -27.46
C SER A 92 -20.21 5.89 -26.07
N PHE A 93 -19.24 6.80 -26.00
CA PHE A 93 -18.67 7.28 -24.74
C PHE A 93 -19.75 7.83 -23.79
N THR A 94 -20.75 8.55 -24.31
CA THR A 94 -21.84 9.12 -23.53
C THR A 94 -22.78 8.03 -22.98
N GLU A 95 -23.10 7.01 -23.78
CA GLU A 95 -23.88 5.85 -23.32
C GLU A 95 -23.14 5.05 -22.25
N LEU A 96 -21.81 4.91 -22.40
CA LEU A 96 -20.96 4.29 -21.38
C LEU A 96 -20.98 5.09 -20.08
N LEU A 97 -20.77 6.41 -20.14
CA LEU A 97 -20.84 7.28 -18.96
C LEU A 97 -22.21 7.21 -18.28
N GLU A 98 -23.29 7.25 -19.05
CA GLU A 98 -24.65 7.15 -18.53
C GLU A 98 -24.90 5.78 -17.89
N GLN A 99 -24.47 4.69 -18.54
CA GLN A 99 -24.62 3.35 -18.00
C GLN A 99 -23.83 3.17 -16.70
N ILE A 100 -22.56 3.59 -16.65
CA ILE A 100 -21.73 3.48 -15.45
C ILE A 100 -22.35 4.30 -14.31
N ALA A 101 -22.83 5.51 -14.59
CA ALA A 101 -23.52 6.35 -13.61
C ALA A 101 -24.84 5.71 -13.13
N LYS A 102 -25.61 5.08 -14.00
CA LYS A 102 -26.85 4.35 -13.64
C LYS A 102 -26.57 3.08 -12.83
N GLU A 103 -25.50 2.36 -13.16
CA GLU A 103 -25.09 1.13 -12.48
C GLU A 103 -24.49 1.44 -11.10
N ASN A 104 -23.77 2.55 -10.96
CA ASN A 104 -23.01 2.91 -9.77
C ASN A 104 -23.32 4.35 -9.26
N PRO A 105 -24.60 4.76 -9.09
CA PRO A 105 -24.98 6.17 -8.95
C PRO A 105 -24.47 6.84 -7.69
N LEU A 106 -24.12 6.06 -6.67
CA LEU A 106 -23.65 6.56 -5.38
C LEU A 106 -22.20 6.19 -5.10
N ALA A 107 -21.52 5.46 -6.01
CA ALA A 107 -20.13 5.13 -5.77
C ALA A 107 -19.28 6.38 -6.03
N GLU A 108 -18.41 6.71 -5.07
CA GLU A 108 -17.43 7.79 -5.18
C GLU A 108 -16.42 7.46 -6.30
N VAL A 109 -16.25 8.38 -7.24
CA VAL A 109 -15.33 8.23 -8.39
C VAL A 109 -14.19 9.24 -8.35
N LEU A 110 -14.39 10.37 -7.68
CA LEU A 110 -13.40 11.43 -7.57
C LEU A 110 -13.31 11.88 -6.10
N LEU A 111 -12.12 11.80 -5.52
CA LEU A 111 -11.82 12.31 -4.18
C LEU A 111 -10.72 13.36 -4.30
N TYR A 112 -10.97 14.56 -3.79
CA TYR A 112 -9.98 15.64 -3.82
C TYR A 112 -10.00 16.45 -2.54
N TYR A 113 -8.84 17.02 -2.19
CA TYR A 113 -8.72 17.90 -1.03
C TYR A 113 -9.21 19.30 -1.42
N ASN A 114 -10.24 19.78 -0.74
CA ASN A 114 -10.72 21.14 -0.92
C ASN A 114 -9.95 22.08 0.01
N GLU A 115 -9.11 22.93 -0.58
CA GLU A 115 -8.25 23.87 0.15
C GLU A 115 -9.03 24.94 0.93
N LEU A 116 -10.25 25.28 0.50
CA LEU A 116 -11.09 26.29 1.15
C LEU A 116 -11.78 25.73 2.39
N THR A 117 -12.31 24.50 2.31
CA THR A 117 -12.98 23.83 3.44
C THR A 117 -12.02 23.03 4.31
N LYS A 118 -10.76 22.87 3.87
CA LYS A 118 -9.72 22.06 4.50
C LYS A 118 -10.16 20.61 4.76
N SER A 119 -10.97 20.07 3.85
CA SER A 119 -11.55 18.74 3.95
C SER A 119 -11.47 18.01 2.62
N PHE A 120 -11.39 16.68 2.66
CA PHE A 120 -11.60 15.87 1.46
C PHE A 120 -13.07 15.96 1.03
N VAL A 121 -13.29 16.12 -0.27
CA VAL A 121 -14.59 16.14 -0.92
C VAL A 121 -14.60 15.00 -1.92
N SER A 122 -15.59 14.12 -1.79
CA SER A 122 -15.86 13.05 -2.74
C SER A 122 -16.99 13.45 -3.67
N GLU A 123 -16.95 12.94 -4.90
CA GLU A 123 -18.02 13.07 -5.88
C GLU A 123 -18.34 11.70 -6.46
N THR A 124 -19.64 11.44 -6.58
CA THR A 124 -20.18 10.18 -7.09
C THR A 124 -20.19 10.14 -8.61
N TYR A 125 -20.28 8.93 -9.20
CA TYR A 125 -20.47 8.80 -10.66
C TYR A 125 -21.68 9.59 -11.18
N GLN A 126 -22.78 9.66 -10.42
CA GLN A 126 -23.98 10.39 -10.83
C GLN A 126 -23.74 11.91 -10.83
N GLU A 127 -23.01 12.45 -9.86
CA GLU A 127 -22.68 13.87 -9.77
C GLU A 127 -21.72 14.28 -10.88
N ILE A 128 -20.67 13.49 -11.10
CA ILE A 128 -19.70 13.71 -12.17
C ILE A 128 -20.39 13.63 -13.54
N TYR A 129 -21.23 12.62 -13.78
CA TYR A 129 -22.01 12.52 -15.01
C TYR A 129 -22.86 13.77 -15.26
N LYS A 130 -23.62 14.23 -14.26
CA LYS A 130 -24.44 15.45 -14.37
C LYS A 130 -23.60 16.67 -14.74
N LYS A 131 -22.44 16.83 -14.10
CA LYS A 131 -21.56 17.97 -14.37
C LYS A 131 -20.90 17.91 -15.75
N ILE A 132 -20.46 16.73 -16.19
CA ILE A 132 -19.95 16.49 -17.55
C ILE A 132 -21.01 16.86 -18.57
N MET A 133 -22.24 16.38 -18.38
CA MET A 133 -23.35 16.66 -19.31
C MET A 133 -23.75 18.14 -19.28
N SER A 134 -23.71 18.80 -18.12
CA SER A 134 -23.96 20.25 -18.01
C SER A 134 -22.94 21.06 -18.81
N LEU A 135 -21.64 20.77 -18.65
CA LEU A 135 -20.59 21.44 -19.42
C LEU A 135 -20.69 21.11 -20.92
N ALA A 136 -20.97 19.86 -21.28
CA ALA A 136 -21.15 19.46 -22.67
C ALA A 136 -22.34 20.19 -23.32
N CYS A 137 -23.47 20.33 -22.61
CA CYS A 137 -24.64 21.08 -23.11
C CYS A 137 -24.28 22.55 -23.33
N PHE A 138 -23.55 23.15 -22.40
CA PHE A 138 -23.10 24.54 -22.50
C PHE A 138 -22.19 24.76 -23.71
N LEU A 139 -21.17 23.92 -23.87
CA LEU A 139 -20.26 23.97 -25.01
C LEU A 139 -21.03 23.78 -26.33
N LYS A 140 -21.96 22.83 -26.37
CA LYS A 140 -22.80 22.61 -27.56
C LYS A 140 -23.62 23.85 -27.93
N LYS A 141 -24.21 24.52 -26.94
CA LYS A 141 -24.95 25.78 -27.11
C LYS A 141 -24.06 26.94 -27.59
N LEU A 142 -22.79 26.94 -27.21
CA LEU A 142 -21.77 27.86 -27.72
C LEU A 142 -21.29 27.52 -29.15
N GLY A 143 -21.89 26.53 -29.81
CA GLY A 143 -21.57 26.17 -31.19
C GLY A 143 -20.42 25.17 -31.34
N PHE A 144 -20.18 24.33 -30.32
CA PHE A 144 -19.15 23.29 -30.39
C PHE A 144 -19.42 22.27 -31.50
N ASN A 145 -18.39 22.03 -32.31
CA ASN A 145 -18.43 21.07 -33.42
C ASN A 145 -17.68 19.78 -33.09
N THR A 146 -18.13 18.65 -33.63
CA THR A 146 -17.40 17.38 -33.51
C THR A 146 -15.99 17.51 -34.10
N GLN A 147 -14.99 16.96 -33.42
CA GLN A 147 -13.54 17.10 -33.70
C GLN A 147 -12.96 18.50 -33.52
N GLU A 148 -13.69 19.42 -32.89
CA GLU A 148 -13.15 20.71 -32.45
C GLU A 148 -12.05 20.50 -31.40
N LYS A 149 -10.98 21.28 -31.50
CA LYS A 149 -9.81 21.21 -30.61
C LYS A 149 -9.99 22.22 -29.50
N VAL A 150 -9.93 21.75 -28.27
CA VAL A 150 -10.07 22.59 -27.07
C VAL A 150 -8.85 22.39 -26.19
N ALA A 151 -8.20 23.47 -25.80
CA ALA A 151 -7.03 23.40 -24.94
C ALA A 151 -7.42 23.39 -23.47
N ILE A 152 -6.69 22.63 -22.67
CA ILE A 152 -6.73 22.68 -21.21
C ILE A 152 -5.32 23.02 -20.73
N LEU A 153 -5.14 24.22 -20.17
CA LEU A 153 -3.89 24.63 -19.53
C LEU A 153 -4.11 24.56 -18.02
N SER A 154 -3.60 23.49 -17.42
CA SER A 154 -3.89 23.14 -16.03
C SER A 154 -2.98 22.02 -15.56
N ASP A 155 -2.62 22.05 -14.29
CA ASP A 155 -2.07 20.88 -13.58
C ASP A 155 -3.19 19.94 -13.15
N ASN A 156 -2.83 18.78 -12.59
CA ASN A 156 -3.79 17.76 -12.17
C ASN A 156 -4.68 18.30 -11.04
N ASN A 157 -5.99 18.44 -11.31
CA ASN A 157 -6.98 18.87 -10.33
C ASN A 157 -8.36 18.24 -10.61
N SER A 158 -9.31 18.46 -9.70
CA SER A 158 -10.64 17.86 -9.76
C SER A 158 -11.51 18.30 -10.94
N SER A 159 -11.25 19.49 -11.51
CA SER A 159 -11.99 20.01 -12.65
C SER A 159 -11.47 19.48 -13.99
N TRP A 160 -10.20 19.06 -14.05
CA TRP A 160 -9.57 18.54 -15.26
C TRP A 160 -10.30 17.36 -15.92
N PRO A 161 -10.59 16.24 -15.21
CA PRO A 161 -11.28 15.09 -15.82
C PRO A 161 -12.69 15.43 -16.30
N LEU A 162 -13.36 16.35 -15.61
CA LEU A 162 -14.70 16.82 -15.97
C LEU A 162 -14.72 17.61 -17.28
N VAL A 163 -13.72 18.47 -17.48
CA VAL A 163 -13.57 19.23 -18.73
C VAL A 163 -13.20 18.30 -19.88
N ASP A 164 -12.24 17.40 -19.66
CA ASP A 164 -11.80 16.44 -20.67
C ASP A 164 -12.95 15.53 -21.14
N PHE A 165 -13.71 14.94 -20.20
CA PHE A 165 -14.86 14.11 -20.53
C PHE A 165 -15.99 14.87 -21.20
N ALA A 166 -16.23 16.15 -20.86
CA ALA A 166 -17.22 16.97 -21.56
C ALA A 166 -16.82 17.25 -23.02
N ILE A 167 -15.54 17.50 -23.28
CA ILE A 167 -14.99 17.64 -24.65
C ILE A 167 -15.16 16.33 -25.42
N GLN A 168 -14.81 15.19 -24.80
CA GLN A 168 -14.94 13.87 -25.42
C GLN A 168 -16.40 13.47 -25.66
N ALA A 169 -17.33 13.80 -24.75
CA ALA A 169 -18.76 13.56 -24.93
C ALA A 169 -19.34 14.26 -26.18
N LEU A 170 -18.73 15.38 -26.61
CA LEU A 170 -19.08 16.08 -27.85
C LEU A 170 -18.29 15.61 -29.08
N GLY A 171 -17.43 14.60 -28.92
CA GLY A 171 -16.51 14.11 -29.95
C GLY A 171 -15.36 15.07 -30.26
N GLY A 172 -15.02 15.94 -29.30
CA GLY A 172 -13.93 16.89 -29.39
C GLY A 172 -12.55 16.29 -29.15
N ILE A 173 -11.52 17.10 -29.38
CA ILE A 173 -10.11 16.73 -29.17
C ILE A 173 -9.53 17.65 -28.09
N ASN A 174 -9.04 17.06 -27.01
CA ASN A 174 -8.35 17.79 -25.95
C ASN A 174 -6.89 18.06 -26.35
N VAL A 175 -6.44 19.32 -26.18
CA VAL A 175 -5.06 19.78 -26.36
C VAL A 175 -4.52 20.24 -25.00
N ALA A 176 -4.06 19.31 -24.18
CA ALA A 176 -3.69 19.58 -22.78
C ALA A 176 -2.20 19.96 -22.61
N LYS A 177 -1.94 20.92 -21.71
CA LYS A 177 -0.59 21.28 -21.22
C LYS A 177 -0.62 21.68 -19.73
N GLY A 178 0.50 21.43 -19.04
CA GLY A 178 0.69 21.82 -17.64
C GLY A 178 0.80 23.34 -17.46
N SER A 179 0.56 23.81 -16.24
CA SER A 179 0.53 25.25 -15.93
C SER A 179 1.91 25.92 -16.06
N ASP A 180 2.99 25.13 -15.96
CA ASP A 180 4.39 25.55 -16.02
C ASP A 180 4.98 25.59 -17.45
N SER A 181 4.17 25.25 -18.46
CA SER A 181 4.62 25.23 -19.85
C SER A 181 4.97 26.64 -20.35
N LYS A 182 6.07 26.74 -21.10
CA LYS A 182 6.57 28.02 -21.62
C LYS A 182 5.63 28.60 -22.67
N VAL A 183 5.53 29.93 -22.73
CA VAL A 183 4.63 30.64 -23.68
C VAL A 183 4.96 30.28 -25.13
N GLU A 184 6.24 30.15 -25.49
CA GLU A 184 6.64 29.84 -26.86
C GLU A 184 6.12 28.45 -27.28
N GLU A 185 6.10 27.51 -26.34
CA GLU A 185 5.60 26.15 -26.57
C GLU A 185 4.08 26.11 -26.62
N THR A 186 3.40 26.70 -25.63
CA THR A 186 1.94 26.68 -25.56
C THR A 186 1.32 27.48 -26.71
N SER A 187 1.85 28.65 -27.05
CA SER A 187 1.38 29.45 -28.17
C SER A 187 1.60 28.75 -29.51
N TYR A 188 2.75 28.09 -29.71
CA TYR A 188 2.99 27.29 -30.91
C TYR A 188 1.94 26.19 -31.07
N ILE A 189 1.71 25.39 -30.01
CA ILE A 189 0.77 24.27 -30.04
C ILE A 189 -0.66 24.76 -30.29
N LEU A 190 -1.13 25.75 -29.52
CA LEU A 190 -2.50 26.24 -29.63
C LEU A 190 -2.78 26.83 -31.01
N ASN A 191 -1.85 27.61 -31.56
CA ASN A 191 -2.00 28.17 -32.90
C ASN A 191 -1.91 27.09 -33.99
N PHE A 192 -0.97 26.13 -33.87
CA PHE A 192 -0.82 25.02 -34.81
C PHE A 192 -2.07 24.13 -34.87
N CYS A 193 -2.69 23.89 -33.71
CA CYS A 193 -3.93 23.14 -33.59
C CYS A 193 -5.19 23.96 -33.88
N GLU A 194 -5.05 25.25 -34.21
CA GLU A 194 -6.16 26.19 -34.44
C GLU A 194 -7.18 26.24 -33.29
N VAL A 195 -6.69 26.23 -32.05
CA VAL A 195 -7.54 26.21 -30.86
C VAL A 195 -8.25 27.54 -30.68
N GLU A 196 -9.59 27.52 -30.66
CA GLU A 196 -10.42 28.70 -30.39
C GLU A 196 -10.90 28.81 -28.93
N LYS A 197 -11.00 27.68 -28.23
CA LYS A 197 -11.49 27.57 -26.85
C LYS A 197 -10.38 27.05 -25.93
N VAL A 198 -10.10 27.75 -24.83
CA VAL A 198 -9.10 27.33 -23.84
C VAL A 198 -9.68 27.34 -22.42
N PHE A 199 -9.41 26.29 -21.65
CA PHE A 199 -9.64 26.22 -20.21
C PHE A 199 -8.34 26.61 -19.49
N LEU A 200 -8.44 27.57 -18.56
CA LEU A 200 -7.34 28.04 -17.73
C LEU A 200 -7.66 27.73 -16.27
N GLU A 201 -6.69 27.16 -15.57
CA GLU A 201 -6.86 26.67 -14.21
C GLU A 201 -7.28 27.74 -13.21
N ASN A 202 -6.48 28.79 -13.02
CA ASN A 202 -6.64 29.73 -11.90
C ASN A 202 -6.19 31.15 -12.28
N LYS A 203 -6.33 32.09 -11.34
CA LYS A 203 -5.94 33.50 -11.52
C LYS A 203 -4.53 33.72 -12.06
N ASN A 204 -3.53 33.01 -11.54
CA ASN A 204 -2.14 33.23 -11.94
C ASN A 204 -1.95 32.88 -13.41
N LEU A 205 -2.55 31.75 -13.84
CA LEU A 205 -2.48 31.32 -15.22
C LEU A 205 -3.29 32.23 -16.16
N VAL A 206 -4.44 32.74 -15.70
CA VAL A 206 -5.19 33.77 -16.43
C VAL A 206 -4.34 35.03 -16.62
N SER A 207 -3.72 35.56 -15.57
CA SER A 207 -2.84 36.73 -15.65
C SER A 207 -1.68 36.50 -16.62
N TYR A 208 -0.98 35.37 -16.50
CA TYR A 208 0.12 35.00 -17.38
C TYR A 208 -0.31 34.84 -18.85
N PHE A 209 -1.50 34.28 -19.09
CA PHE A 209 -2.09 34.15 -20.42
C PHE A 209 -2.41 35.52 -21.03
N LEU A 210 -3.02 36.43 -20.25
CA LEU A 210 -3.38 37.78 -20.70
C LEU A 210 -2.15 38.65 -20.96
N GLU A 211 -1.11 38.57 -20.12
CA GLU A 211 0.19 39.25 -20.35
C GLU A 211 0.81 38.88 -21.71
N ASN A 212 0.51 37.66 -22.19
CA ASN A 212 1.03 37.11 -23.43
C ASN A 212 -0.04 36.96 -24.52
N ARG A 213 -1.18 37.66 -24.39
CA ARG A 213 -2.37 37.54 -25.26
C ARG A 213 -2.03 37.59 -26.75
N GLU A 214 -1.09 38.44 -27.16
CA GLU A 214 -0.69 38.64 -28.56
C GLU A 214 -0.12 37.38 -29.22
N GLN A 215 0.41 36.44 -28.43
CA GLN A 215 0.99 35.18 -28.93
C GLN A 215 -0.08 34.12 -29.22
N TYR A 216 -1.25 34.19 -28.56
CA TYR A 216 -2.35 33.22 -28.69
C TYR A 216 -3.40 33.69 -29.71
N LYS A 217 -3.06 33.65 -31.00
CA LYS A 217 -3.82 34.32 -32.07
C LYS A 217 -5.17 33.67 -32.38
N THR A 218 -5.26 32.35 -32.25
CA THR A 218 -6.47 31.59 -32.61
C THR A 218 -7.53 31.58 -31.51
N VAL A 219 -7.14 31.85 -30.27
CA VAL A 219 -8.03 31.78 -29.11
C VAL A 219 -9.05 32.94 -29.12
N LYS A 220 -10.32 32.59 -28.96
CA LYS A 220 -11.46 33.51 -28.90
C LYS A 220 -12.24 33.42 -27.59
N GLN A 221 -12.22 32.24 -26.94
CA GLN A 221 -13.03 31.95 -25.76
C GLN A 221 -12.15 31.34 -24.66
N VAL A 222 -12.30 31.86 -23.45
CA VAL A 222 -11.58 31.45 -22.24
C VAL A 222 -12.57 30.94 -21.20
N PHE A 223 -12.29 29.77 -20.64
CA PHE A 223 -13.05 29.15 -19.57
C PHE A 223 -12.16 29.08 -18.34
N VAL A 224 -12.63 29.60 -17.22
CA VAL A 224 -11.86 29.67 -15.97
C VAL A 224 -12.35 28.57 -15.03
N MET A 225 -11.45 27.68 -14.61
CA MET A 225 -11.79 26.51 -13.79
C MET A 225 -11.97 26.92 -12.31
N TYR A 226 -11.01 27.65 -11.74
CA TYR A 226 -11.07 28.26 -10.41
C TYR A 226 -11.14 29.79 -10.54
N GLU A 227 -12.31 30.35 -10.26
CA GLU A 227 -12.64 31.76 -10.49
C GLU A 227 -12.17 32.71 -9.37
N GLU A 228 -11.65 32.17 -8.26
CA GLU A 228 -11.27 32.96 -7.09
C GLU A 228 -10.21 34.03 -7.42
N GLY A 229 -10.62 35.29 -7.35
CA GLY A 229 -9.75 36.44 -7.58
C GLY A 229 -9.47 36.77 -9.05
N VAL A 230 -10.17 36.13 -10.00
CA VAL A 230 -10.06 36.38 -11.44
C VAL A 230 -10.88 37.60 -11.84
N ASP A 231 -10.28 38.50 -12.63
CA ASP A 231 -10.97 39.64 -13.23
C ASP A 231 -11.46 39.29 -14.65
N PHE A 232 -12.73 38.93 -14.78
CA PHE A 232 -13.35 38.61 -16.06
C PHE A 232 -13.41 39.82 -17.02
N SER A 233 -13.49 41.05 -16.48
CA SER A 233 -13.53 42.26 -17.33
C SER A 233 -12.19 42.49 -18.03
N ALA A 234 -11.07 42.11 -17.40
CA ALA A 234 -9.75 42.17 -18.01
C ALA A 234 -9.60 41.17 -19.19
N ILE A 235 -10.23 40.00 -19.09
CA ILE A 235 -10.27 39.02 -20.19
C ILE A 235 -11.08 39.59 -21.37
N GLU A 236 -12.24 40.17 -21.08
CA GLU A 236 -13.11 40.78 -22.11
C GLU A 236 -12.47 42.00 -22.78
N ALA A 237 -11.73 42.82 -22.03
CA ALA A 237 -10.96 43.93 -22.58
C ALA A 237 -9.90 43.50 -23.61
N CYS A 238 -9.45 42.23 -23.56
CA CYS A 238 -8.54 41.63 -24.54
C CYS A 238 -9.27 41.03 -25.77
N GLY A 239 -10.57 41.32 -25.94
CA GLY A 239 -11.39 40.84 -27.05
C GLY A 239 -11.73 39.35 -26.97
N LEU A 240 -11.66 38.75 -25.78
CA LEU A 240 -11.97 37.35 -25.53
C LEU A 240 -13.33 37.22 -24.83
N GLN A 241 -14.06 36.15 -25.14
CA GLN A 241 -15.24 35.79 -24.35
C GLN A 241 -14.81 34.96 -23.15
N ALA A 242 -15.30 35.29 -21.96
CA ALA A 242 -14.89 34.64 -20.72
C ALA A 242 -16.06 33.93 -20.05
N TYR A 243 -15.82 32.71 -19.54
CA TYR A 243 -16.84 31.89 -18.89
C TYR A 243 -16.32 31.26 -17.59
N SER A 244 -17.13 31.27 -16.54
CA SER A 244 -16.82 30.60 -15.27
C SER A 244 -17.32 29.15 -15.31
N LEU A 245 -16.42 28.18 -15.05
CA LEU A 245 -16.79 26.78 -14.98
C LEU A 245 -17.84 26.52 -13.88
N LYS A 246 -17.64 27.11 -12.71
CA LYS A 246 -18.60 27.01 -11.60
C LYS A 246 -19.99 27.52 -11.97
N SER A 247 -20.07 28.64 -12.67
CA SER A 247 -21.34 29.20 -13.15
C SER A 247 -22.01 28.32 -14.21
N ILE A 248 -21.21 27.65 -15.04
CA ILE A 248 -21.73 26.67 -16.02
C ILE A 248 -22.31 25.46 -15.31
N LEU A 249 -21.58 24.90 -14.34
CA LEU A 249 -21.96 23.67 -13.64
C LEU A 249 -23.22 23.84 -12.76
N GLN A 250 -23.52 25.07 -12.34
CA GLN A 250 -24.73 25.39 -11.58
C GLN A 250 -25.98 25.57 -12.44
N GLN A 251 -25.86 25.62 -13.78
CA GLN A 251 -27.02 25.74 -14.66
C GLN A 251 -27.81 24.43 -14.69
N GLU A 252 -29.13 24.55 -14.59
CA GLU A 252 -30.04 23.43 -14.80
C GLU A 252 -30.32 23.23 -16.29
N TRP A 253 -30.16 21.99 -16.75
CA TRP A 253 -30.40 21.59 -18.13
C TRP A 253 -31.60 20.66 -18.20
N GLN A 254 -32.44 20.82 -19.22
CA GLN A 254 -33.61 19.98 -19.40
C GLN A 254 -33.25 18.67 -20.10
N SER A 255 -34.09 17.66 -19.93
CA SER A 255 -33.92 16.34 -20.57
C SER A 255 -33.80 16.41 -22.10
N GLU A 256 -34.35 17.47 -22.70
CA GLU A 256 -34.32 17.75 -24.14
C GLU A 256 -32.95 18.28 -24.60
N ASP A 257 -32.24 19.02 -23.75
CA ASP A 257 -30.88 19.51 -24.02
C ASP A 257 -29.87 18.36 -24.05
N ILE A 258 -30.05 17.37 -23.16
CA ILE A 258 -29.24 16.15 -23.11
C ILE A 258 -29.46 15.30 -24.37
N LYS A 259 -30.71 15.19 -24.82
CA LYS A 259 -31.05 14.51 -26.09
C LYS A 259 -30.43 15.19 -27.32
N LEU A 260 -30.21 16.50 -27.29
CA LEU A 260 -29.51 17.20 -28.38
C LEU A 260 -28.03 16.81 -28.49
N ILE A 261 -27.37 16.49 -27.36
CA ILE A 261 -26.02 15.91 -27.37
C ILE A 261 -26.06 14.55 -28.05
N GLU A 262 -26.96 13.67 -27.61
CA GLU A 262 -27.14 12.31 -28.13
C GLU A 262 -27.46 12.31 -29.65
N GLN A 263 -28.37 13.17 -30.10
CA GLN A 263 -28.74 13.33 -31.52
C GLN A 263 -27.62 13.94 -32.38
N SER A 264 -26.74 14.75 -31.79
CA SER A 264 -25.60 15.32 -32.52
C SER A 264 -24.48 14.31 -32.75
N ILE A 265 -24.42 13.24 -31.95
CA ILE A 265 -23.51 12.10 -32.12
C ILE A 265 -24.02 11.14 -33.21
N GLU A 266 -25.33 11.10 -33.48
CA GLU A 266 -25.96 10.23 -34.49
C GLU A 266 -25.46 10.49 -35.94
N LYS A 267 -24.92 11.68 -36.23
CA LYS A 267 -24.33 12.02 -37.54
C LYS A 267 -22.83 11.74 -37.65
N GLY A 268 -22.19 11.28 -36.59
CA GLY A 268 -20.77 10.95 -36.57
C GLY A 268 -20.49 9.80 -35.62
N LYS A 269 -20.33 8.59 -36.19
CA LYS A 269 -19.67 7.41 -35.61
C LYS A 269 -18.97 7.74 -34.27
N GLY A 270 -19.68 7.46 -33.18
CA GLY A 270 -19.25 7.80 -31.82
C GLY A 270 -17.86 7.26 -31.51
N LEU A 271 -17.13 7.98 -30.65
CA LEU A 271 -15.80 7.59 -30.20
C LEU A 271 -15.80 6.13 -29.72
N SER A 272 -15.01 5.29 -30.39
CA SER A 272 -14.80 3.91 -29.99
C SER A 272 -13.78 3.90 -28.85
N VAL A 273 -14.21 3.50 -27.65
CA VAL A 273 -13.30 3.23 -26.54
C VAL A 273 -12.55 1.93 -26.85
N GLN A 274 -11.23 1.97 -26.79
CA GLN A 274 -10.36 0.84 -27.11
C GLN A 274 -9.26 0.71 -26.06
N ASP A 275 -8.97 -0.52 -25.65
CA ASP A 275 -7.81 -0.81 -24.81
C ASP A 275 -6.54 -0.48 -25.59
N SER A 276 -5.62 0.23 -24.96
CA SER A 276 -4.28 0.47 -25.49
C SER A 276 -3.25 0.24 -24.40
N TYR A 277 -2.02 -0.05 -24.81
CA TYR A 277 -0.89 -0.25 -23.93
C TYR A 277 0.27 0.63 -24.37
N GLY A 278 0.94 1.24 -23.40
CA GLY A 278 2.23 1.88 -23.55
C GLY A 278 2.65 2.61 -22.28
N LEU A 279 3.80 3.26 -22.38
CA LEU A 279 4.54 3.90 -21.29
C LEU A 279 4.97 5.31 -21.73
N THR A 280 5.30 6.19 -20.78
CA THR A 280 5.79 7.54 -21.07
C THR A 280 7.01 7.52 -21.99
N GLU A 281 7.92 6.56 -21.79
CA GLU A 281 9.12 6.31 -22.62
C GLU A 281 8.78 5.87 -24.05
N THR A 282 7.52 5.59 -24.35
CA THR A 282 7.03 5.11 -25.65
C THR A 282 5.99 6.03 -26.28
N ALA A 283 5.98 7.32 -25.91
CA ALA A 283 5.03 8.31 -26.42
C ALA A 283 3.58 7.79 -26.40
N PRO A 284 3.03 7.69 -25.19
CA PRO A 284 2.22 6.62 -24.55
C PRO A 284 1.73 5.37 -25.32
N GLY A 285 2.05 5.14 -26.60
CA GLY A 285 1.38 4.13 -27.43
C GLY A 285 2.30 3.05 -27.98
N VAL A 286 2.10 1.80 -27.57
CA VAL A 286 2.81 0.61 -28.08
C VAL A 286 1.88 -0.32 -28.84
N ALA A 287 0.69 -0.62 -28.30
CA ALA A 287 -0.30 -1.51 -28.90
C ALA A 287 -1.71 -0.97 -28.67
N MET A 288 -2.63 -1.25 -29.61
CA MET A 288 -4.03 -0.81 -29.49
C MET A 288 -4.99 -1.85 -30.04
N ARG A 289 -6.02 -2.15 -29.25
CA ARG A 289 -7.04 -3.16 -29.54
C ARG A 289 -7.84 -2.76 -30.76
N LYS A 290 -7.99 -3.68 -31.71
CA LYS A 290 -8.90 -3.52 -32.86
C LYS A 290 -10.22 -4.24 -32.54
N PRO A 291 -11.34 -3.53 -32.30
CA PRO A 291 -12.57 -4.09 -31.74
C PRO A 291 -13.10 -5.37 -32.42
N LYS A 292 -12.91 -5.49 -33.75
CA LYS A 292 -13.44 -6.61 -34.55
C LYS A 292 -12.42 -7.71 -34.84
N THR A 293 -11.12 -7.46 -34.63
CA THR A 293 -10.07 -8.36 -35.11
C THR A 293 -9.12 -8.85 -34.01
N SER A 294 -8.96 -8.09 -32.93
CA SER A 294 -8.08 -8.45 -31.82
C SER A 294 -8.71 -9.51 -30.92
N PRO A 295 -8.00 -10.62 -30.62
CA PRO A 295 -8.47 -11.64 -29.68
C PRO A 295 -8.81 -11.05 -28.31
N TRP A 296 -9.80 -11.61 -27.62
CA TRP A 296 -10.16 -11.21 -26.25
C TRP A 296 -8.98 -11.41 -25.29
N GLY A 297 -8.85 -10.51 -24.31
CA GLY A 297 -7.74 -10.51 -23.34
C GLY A 297 -6.40 -10.00 -23.88
N THR A 298 -6.38 -9.41 -25.09
CA THR A 298 -5.19 -8.76 -25.67
C THR A 298 -5.40 -7.25 -25.76
N VAL A 299 -4.30 -6.50 -25.62
CA VAL A 299 -4.23 -5.04 -25.86
C VAL A 299 -4.06 -4.70 -27.34
N GLY A 300 -4.11 -5.72 -28.22
CA GLY A 300 -4.11 -5.58 -29.67
C GLY A 300 -2.73 -5.63 -30.33
N PRO A 301 -2.67 -5.45 -31.65
CA PRO A 301 -1.42 -5.41 -32.39
C PRO A 301 -0.62 -4.13 -32.09
N PRO A 302 0.66 -4.08 -32.51
CA PRO A 302 1.47 -2.86 -32.48
C PRO A 302 0.73 -1.64 -33.06
N PHE A 303 0.90 -0.49 -32.41
CA PHE A 303 0.19 0.76 -32.70
C PHE A 303 0.46 1.26 -34.13
N THR A 304 1.69 1.07 -34.61
CA THR A 304 2.08 1.39 -35.98
C THR A 304 2.79 0.21 -36.64
N LYS A 305 2.84 0.22 -37.98
CA LYS A 305 3.64 -0.77 -38.75
C LYS A 305 5.16 -0.67 -38.48
N TYR A 306 5.61 0.41 -37.84
CA TYR A 306 7.01 0.63 -37.46
C TYR A 306 7.29 0.27 -36.01
N THR A 307 6.25 -0.05 -35.24
CA THR A 307 6.37 -0.51 -33.86
C THR A 307 6.62 -2.02 -33.86
N GLN A 308 7.73 -2.42 -33.28
CA GLN A 308 8.15 -3.80 -33.14
C GLN A 308 8.07 -4.19 -31.66
N ILE A 309 7.57 -5.40 -31.42
CA ILE A 309 7.41 -5.96 -30.08
C ILE A 309 8.07 -7.33 -30.07
N GLU A 310 8.93 -7.56 -29.09
CA GLU A 310 9.52 -8.86 -28.79
C GLU A 310 9.18 -9.28 -27.37
N ILE A 311 9.05 -10.58 -27.16
CA ILE A 311 8.91 -11.18 -25.84
C ILE A 311 10.22 -11.93 -25.59
N ARG A 312 10.95 -11.59 -24.53
CA ARG A 312 12.25 -12.18 -24.22
C ARG A 312 12.25 -12.88 -22.87
N ASP A 313 13.03 -13.96 -22.73
CA ASP A 313 13.29 -14.60 -21.43
C ASP A 313 14.32 -13.82 -20.59
N GLU A 314 14.68 -14.36 -19.42
CA GLU A 314 15.62 -13.73 -18.48
C GLU A 314 17.05 -13.63 -19.06
N GLU A 315 17.40 -14.54 -19.98
CA GLU A 315 18.66 -14.55 -20.71
C GLU A 315 18.66 -13.62 -21.94
N GLY A 316 17.53 -12.95 -22.23
CA GLY A 316 17.39 -12.00 -23.33
C GLY A 316 17.11 -12.66 -24.68
N LYS A 317 16.79 -13.96 -24.73
CA LYS A 317 16.44 -14.67 -25.95
C LYS A 317 14.97 -14.43 -26.30
N VAL A 318 14.70 -14.21 -27.60
CA VAL A 318 13.35 -14.03 -28.11
C VAL A 318 12.56 -15.35 -28.03
N LEU A 319 11.38 -15.26 -27.42
CA LEU A 319 10.47 -16.36 -27.17
C LEU A 319 9.44 -16.52 -28.30
N ALA A 320 8.89 -17.73 -28.43
CA ALA A 320 7.88 -18.03 -29.43
C ALA A 320 6.52 -17.41 -29.05
N GLN A 321 5.63 -17.25 -30.04
CA GLN A 321 4.27 -16.78 -29.78
C GLN A 321 3.54 -17.68 -28.77
N GLY A 322 2.87 -17.07 -27.80
CA GLY A 322 2.16 -17.71 -26.70
C GLY A 322 3.02 -17.95 -25.45
N GLU A 323 4.35 -17.86 -25.57
CA GLU A 323 5.26 -17.96 -24.43
C GLU A 323 5.34 -16.64 -23.68
N LYS A 324 5.46 -16.74 -22.36
CA LYS A 324 5.50 -15.60 -21.44
C LYS A 324 6.94 -15.14 -21.26
N GLY A 325 7.18 -13.83 -21.36
CA GLY A 325 8.46 -13.20 -21.07
C GLY A 325 8.31 -11.70 -20.89
N GLU A 326 9.43 -11.00 -20.81
CA GLU A 326 9.46 -9.54 -20.71
C GLU A 326 9.24 -8.88 -22.07
N ILE A 327 8.49 -7.78 -22.09
CA ILE A 327 8.14 -7.05 -23.30
C ILE A 327 9.28 -6.09 -23.66
N TYR A 328 9.76 -6.20 -24.90
CA TYR A 328 10.73 -5.29 -25.49
C TYR A 328 10.08 -4.57 -26.67
N VAL A 329 10.29 -3.26 -26.75
CA VAL A 329 9.64 -2.40 -27.73
C VAL A 329 10.70 -1.62 -28.51
N ARG A 330 10.54 -1.54 -29.83
CA ARG A 330 11.34 -0.69 -30.70
C ARG A 330 10.46 0.05 -31.69
N GLY A 331 10.79 1.29 -31.98
CA GLY A 331 10.07 2.08 -32.97
C GLY A 331 10.20 3.58 -32.73
N PRO A 332 9.61 4.41 -33.62
CA PRO A 332 9.70 5.87 -33.56
C PRO A 332 9.06 6.48 -32.31
N GLN A 333 8.18 5.74 -31.64
CA GLN A 333 7.53 6.17 -30.41
C GLN A 333 8.43 6.06 -29.18
N VAL A 334 9.51 5.27 -29.24
CA VAL A 334 10.47 5.14 -28.13
C VAL A 334 11.27 6.44 -27.99
N MET A 335 11.43 6.93 -26.76
CA MET A 335 12.08 8.21 -26.44
C MET A 335 13.42 8.39 -27.17
N ALA A 336 13.54 9.51 -27.88
CA ALA A 336 14.73 9.83 -28.66
C ALA A 336 15.90 10.23 -27.74
N GLY A 337 17.01 9.50 -27.82
CA GLY A 337 18.23 9.79 -27.05
C GLY A 337 18.20 9.37 -25.57
N GLY A 338 17.11 8.74 -25.12
CA GLY A 338 16.98 8.22 -23.75
C GLY A 338 16.62 9.27 -22.69
N TYR A 339 16.88 8.93 -21.42
CA TYR A 339 16.61 9.81 -20.30
C TYR A 339 17.58 11.00 -20.28
N TYR A 340 17.03 12.22 -20.22
CA TYR A 340 17.81 13.45 -20.28
C TYR A 340 18.88 13.51 -19.18
N LYS A 341 20.16 13.66 -19.59
CA LYS A 341 21.34 13.69 -18.71
C LYS A 341 21.52 12.45 -17.83
N GLN A 342 20.90 11.33 -18.17
CA GLN A 342 20.98 10.07 -17.42
C GLN A 342 21.42 8.91 -18.32
N GLU A 343 22.65 8.99 -18.82
CA GLU A 343 23.20 8.02 -19.77
C GLU A 343 23.25 6.59 -19.18
N GLU A 344 23.63 6.47 -17.91
CA GLU A 344 23.72 5.18 -17.20
C GLU A 344 22.36 4.51 -16.93
N LEU A 345 21.28 5.28 -16.86
CA LEU A 345 19.92 4.74 -16.76
C LEU A 345 19.39 4.39 -18.14
N THR A 346 19.69 5.22 -19.14
CA THR A 346 19.35 4.97 -20.54
C THR A 346 19.93 3.64 -21.01
N LYS A 347 21.22 3.38 -20.79
CA LYS A 347 21.89 2.11 -21.16
C LYS A 347 21.32 0.87 -20.48
N LYS A 348 20.58 1.02 -19.38
CA LYS A 348 19.95 -0.10 -18.66
C LYS A 348 18.61 -0.50 -19.23
N VAL A 349 17.94 0.43 -19.90
CA VAL A 349 16.58 0.22 -20.42
C VAL A 349 16.52 0.23 -21.94
N ILE A 350 17.48 0.86 -22.63
CA ILE A 350 17.61 0.85 -24.09
C ILE A 350 18.92 0.14 -24.43
N ASP A 351 18.82 -0.93 -25.22
CA ASP A 351 19.99 -1.66 -25.71
C ASP A 351 20.66 -0.97 -26.92
N GLU A 352 21.81 -1.46 -27.32
CA GLU A 352 22.59 -0.94 -28.46
C GLU A 352 21.88 -1.03 -29.81
N HIS A 353 20.80 -1.82 -29.91
CA HIS A 353 19.97 -2.00 -31.10
C HIS A 353 18.66 -1.19 -31.04
N GLY A 354 18.51 -0.35 -30.01
CA GLY A 354 17.38 0.54 -29.82
C GLY A 354 16.13 -0.14 -29.23
N TRP A 355 16.26 -1.33 -28.64
CA TRP A 355 15.15 -1.97 -27.94
C TRP A 355 15.01 -1.43 -26.53
N PHE A 356 13.82 -0.93 -26.23
CA PHE A 356 13.42 -0.50 -24.91
C PHE A 356 12.82 -1.68 -24.12
N ARG A 357 13.42 -1.98 -22.98
CA ARG A 357 12.99 -2.96 -21.98
C ARG A 357 11.91 -2.33 -21.09
N THR A 358 10.68 -2.82 -21.17
CA THR A 358 9.54 -2.18 -20.49
C THR A 358 9.45 -2.52 -18.99
N GLY A 359 9.98 -3.67 -18.56
CA GLY A 359 9.75 -4.20 -17.21
C GLY A 359 8.42 -4.94 -17.04
N ASP A 360 7.56 -4.93 -18.06
CA ASP A 360 6.27 -5.59 -18.07
C ASP A 360 6.37 -6.98 -18.69
N LEU A 361 5.57 -7.92 -18.18
CA LEU A 361 5.49 -9.28 -18.67
C LEU A 361 4.33 -9.41 -19.64
N GLY A 362 4.58 -10.08 -20.76
CA GLY A 362 3.57 -10.31 -21.78
C GLY A 362 3.82 -11.58 -22.58
N ARG A 363 2.92 -11.79 -23.54
CA ARG A 363 3.04 -12.80 -24.59
C ARG A 363 2.36 -12.32 -25.86
N LEU A 364 2.86 -12.77 -27.00
CA LEU A 364 2.23 -12.48 -28.30
C LEU A 364 1.23 -13.59 -28.66
N SER A 365 0.04 -13.21 -29.12
CA SER A 365 -0.91 -14.13 -29.73
C SER A 365 -0.35 -14.71 -31.04
N ARG A 366 -0.99 -15.75 -31.58
CA ARG A 366 -0.63 -16.28 -32.92
C ARG A 366 -0.76 -15.24 -34.04
N ARG A 367 -1.58 -14.20 -33.83
CA ARG A 367 -1.79 -13.10 -34.77
C ARG A 367 -0.85 -11.91 -34.51
N GLY A 368 0.00 -12.00 -33.49
CA GLY A 368 0.90 -10.93 -33.08
C GLY A 368 0.25 -9.85 -32.20
N ASP A 369 -0.95 -10.09 -31.67
CA ASP A 369 -1.55 -9.20 -30.66
C ASP A 369 -0.84 -9.38 -29.32
N LEU A 370 -0.51 -8.29 -28.65
CA LEU A 370 0.13 -8.29 -27.34
C LEU A 370 -0.90 -8.58 -26.24
N GLN A 371 -0.55 -9.48 -25.33
CA GLN A 371 -1.25 -9.68 -24.07
C GLN A 371 -0.32 -9.30 -22.92
N ILE A 372 -0.80 -8.42 -22.04
CA ILE A 372 -0.12 -8.09 -20.77
C ILE A 372 -0.50 -9.14 -19.74
N VAL A 373 0.49 -9.63 -19.00
CA VAL A 373 0.35 -10.74 -18.03
C VAL A 373 0.73 -10.32 -16.62
N GLY A 374 1.53 -9.26 -16.46
CA GLY A 374 1.93 -8.74 -15.16
C GLY A 374 3.19 -7.90 -15.28
N ARG A 375 3.93 -7.79 -14.18
CA ARG A 375 5.18 -7.01 -14.12
C ARG A 375 6.30 -7.86 -13.55
N ALA A 376 7.47 -7.82 -14.19
CA ALA A 376 8.57 -8.73 -13.86
C ALA A 376 9.05 -8.60 -12.41
N LYS A 377 8.89 -7.42 -11.79
CA LYS A 377 9.33 -7.14 -10.42
C LYS A 377 8.32 -7.55 -9.35
N ASP A 378 7.07 -7.82 -9.72
CA ASP A 378 5.96 -8.03 -8.79
C ASP A 378 5.54 -9.52 -8.72
N THR A 379 6.19 -10.38 -9.51
CA THR A 379 5.95 -11.83 -9.50
C THR A 379 6.27 -12.45 -8.14
N ILE A 380 5.31 -13.20 -7.58
CA ILE A 380 5.46 -13.96 -6.34
C ILE A 380 5.94 -15.37 -6.67
N VAL A 381 7.05 -15.79 -6.05
CA VAL A 381 7.53 -17.17 -6.15
C VAL A 381 7.17 -17.91 -4.86
N LEU A 382 6.29 -18.91 -4.98
CA LEU A 382 5.90 -19.77 -3.85
C LEU A 382 7.01 -20.78 -3.52
N LEU A 383 6.99 -21.33 -2.31
CA LEU A 383 7.97 -22.33 -1.82
C LEU A 383 8.06 -23.58 -2.72
N ASN A 384 7.00 -23.89 -3.47
CA ASN A 384 6.95 -24.99 -4.43
C ASN A 384 7.51 -24.62 -5.82
N GLY A 385 8.12 -23.43 -5.97
CA GLY A 385 8.71 -22.92 -7.20
C GLY A 385 7.68 -22.42 -8.23
N LYS A 386 6.41 -22.21 -7.84
CA LYS A 386 5.39 -21.65 -8.74
C LYS A 386 5.43 -20.13 -8.73
N ASN A 387 5.56 -19.56 -9.93
CA ASN A 387 5.45 -18.14 -10.17
C ASN A 387 3.97 -17.74 -10.28
N VAL A 388 3.56 -16.78 -9.47
CA VAL A 388 2.21 -16.22 -9.41
C VAL A 388 2.31 -14.73 -9.69
N GLU A 389 1.49 -14.26 -10.63
CA GLU A 389 1.32 -12.82 -10.80
C GLU A 389 0.21 -12.35 -9.86
N PRO A 390 0.49 -11.41 -8.93
CA PRO A 390 -0.50 -10.97 -7.95
C PRO A 390 -1.57 -10.07 -8.58
N GLN A 391 -1.19 -9.20 -9.52
CA GLN A 391 -2.06 -8.19 -10.13
C GLN A 391 -3.41 -8.77 -10.60
N PRO A 392 -3.45 -9.89 -11.33
CA PRO A 392 -4.72 -10.42 -11.80
C PRO A 392 -5.59 -10.95 -10.65
N ILE A 393 -5.00 -11.51 -9.59
CA ILE A 393 -5.74 -11.92 -8.39
C ILE A 393 -6.30 -10.69 -7.66
N GLU A 394 -5.50 -9.62 -7.53
CA GLU A 394 -5.89 -8.36 -6.89
C GLU A 394 -7.00 -7.64 -7.65
N ASP A 395 -6.92 -7.60 -8.99
CA ASP A 395 -7.96 -7.05 -9.85
C ASP A 395 -9.30 -7.79 -9.65
N ALA A 396 -9.27 -9.13 -9.64
CA ALA A 396 -10.47 -9.94 -9.41
C ALA A 396 -11.07 -9.70 -8.02
N LEU A 397 -10.24 -9.48 -6.99
CA LEU A 397 -10.75 -9.13 -5.67
C LEU A 397 -11.40 -7.75 -5.64
N ARG A 398 -10.83 -6.77 -6.36
CA ARG A 398 -11.38 -5.41 -6.48
C ARG A 398 -12.67 -5.31 -7.28
N GLU A 399 -13.09 -6.38 -7.97
CA GLU A 399 -14.44 -6.46 -8.54
C GLU A 399 -15.53 -6.54 -7.45
N SER A 400 -15.18 -6.95 -6.22
CA SER A 400 -16.10 -6.92 -5.09
C SER A 400 -16.33 -5.48 -4.61
N SER A 401 -17.59 -5.07 -4.51
CA SER A 401 -17.95 -3.77 -3.92
C SER A 401 -17.55 -3.64 -2.43
N PHE A 402 -17.27 -4.75 -1.75
CA PHE A 402 -16.83 -4.76 -0.35
C PHE A 402 -15.31 -4.70 -0.17
N ILE A 403 -14.53 -4.85 -1.24
CA ILE A 403 -13.06 -4.80 -1.22
C ILE A 403 -12.61 -3.51 -1.90
N GLU A 404 -12.13 -2.55 -1.11
CA GLU A 404 -11.60 -1.28 -1.63
C GLU A 404 -10.22 -1.49 -2.26
N ASN A 405 -9.36 -2.23 -1.58
CA ASN A 405 -8.02 -2.56 -2.06
C ASN A 405 -7.63 -3.98 -1.65
N ALA A 406 -6.82 -4.63 -2.47
CA ALA A 406 -6.25 -5.93 -2.18
C ALA A 406 -4.78 -5.96 -2.59
N ILE A 407 -3.93 -6.49 -1.71
CA ILE A 407 -2.54 -6.84 -2.01
C ILE A 407 -2.34 -8.32 -1.76
N VAL A 408 -1.89 -9.03 -2.78
CA VAL A 408 -1.56 -10.45 -2.70
C VAL A 408 -0.10 -10.60 -2.28
N THR A 409 0.12 -11.54 -1.37
CA THR A 409 1.41 -11.82 -0.75
C THR A 409 1.63 -13.33 -0.73
N GLY A 410 2.86 -13.76 -0.48
CA GLY A 410 3.17 -15.20 -0.44
C GLY A 410 4.58 -15.57 -0.90
N GLN A 411 5.48 -14.58 -1.04
CA GLN A 411 6.87 -14.85 -1.41
C GLN A 411 7.50 -15.86 -0.44
N ASP A 412 8.05 -16.93 -1.02
CA ASP A 412 8.66 -18.06 -0.32
C ASP A 412 7.71 -18.78 0.67
N GLN A 413 6.40 -18.60 0.51
CA GLN A 413 5.37 -19.27 1.32
C GLN A 413 4.76 -20.45 0.56
N LYS A 414 4.14 -21.38 1.31
CA LYS A 414 3.46 -22.55 0.73
C LYS A 414 2.19 -22.17 -0.04
N TYR A 415 1.51 -21.11 0.41
CA TYR A 415 0.25 -20.63 -0.14
C TYR A 415 0.24 -19.10 -0.18
N LEU A 416 -0.61 -18.53 -1.03
CA LEU A 416 -0.82 -17.09 -1.09
C LEU A 416 -1.64 -16.61 0.11
N GLY A 417 -1.31 -15.41 0.57
CA GLY A 417 -2.13 -14.63 1.48
C GLY A 417 -2.57 -13.31 0.86
N ALA A 418 -3.63 -12.69 1.37
CA ALA A 418 -4.06 -11.36 0.91
C ALA A 418 -4.19 -10.38 2.07
N LEU A 419 -3.78 -9.14 1.84
CA LEU A 419 -4.07 -8.00 2.68
C LEU A 419 -5.23 -7.25 2.04
N ILE A 420 -6.34 -7.14 2.74
CA ILE A 420 -7.59 -6.59 2.23
C ILE A 420 -7.93 -5.32 2.97
N VAL A 421 -8.24 -4.26 2.24
CA VAL A 421 -8.88 -3.07 2.77
C VAL A 421 -10.34 -3.13 2.38
N VAL A 422 -11.21 -2.98 3.37
CA VAL A 422 -12.66 -3.14 3.18
C VAL A 422 -13.27 -1.80 2.89
N SER A 423 -14.18 -1.75 1.92
CA SER A 423 -14.98 -0.54 1.67
C SER A 423 -15.95 -0.32 2.84
N LEU A 424 -15.59 0.62 3.72
CA LEU A 424 -16.45 1.03 4.84
C LEU A 424 -17.79 1.59 4.33
N GLU A 425 -17.75 2.31 3.21
CA GLU A 425 -18.93 2.89 2.58
C GLU A 425 -19.89 1.80 2.07
N ALA A 426 -19.38 0.77 1.38
CA ALA A 426 -20.21 -0.35 0.91
C ALA A 426 -20.83 -1.12 2.08
N LEU A 427 -20.10 -1.30 3.19
CA LEU A 427 -20.63 -1.88 4.42
C LEU A 427 -21.73 -1.00 5.04
N GLU A 428 -21.52 0.31 5.14
CA GLU A 428 -22.50 1.28 5.65
C GLU A 428 -23.78 1.24 4.83
N LYS A 429 -23.64 1.27 3.51
CA LYS A 429 -24.76 1.21 2.58
C LYS A 429 -25.54 -0.09 2.72
N GLN A 430 -24.86 -1.22 2.88
CA GLN A 430 -25.51 -2.52 3.12
C GLN A 430 -26.23 -2.55 4.48
N ILE A 431 -25.65 -1.91 5.50
CA ILE A 431 -26.30 -1.70 6.80
C ILE A 431 -27.54 -0.81 6.68
N GLU A 432 -27.52 0.23 5.85
CA GLU A 432 -28.68 1.09 5.60
C GLU A 432 -29.77 0.40 4.78
N ILE A 433 -29.40 -0.36 3.76
CA ILE A 433 -30.31 -1.20 2.99
C ILE A 433 -31.00 -2.23 3.91
N SER A 434 -30.24 -2.84 4.83
CA SER A 434 -30.79 -3.77 5.83
C SER A 434 -31.70 -3.09 6.88
N LYS A 435 -31.61 -1.77 7.07
CA LYS A 435 -32.50 -0.99 7.95
C LYS A 435 -33.84 -0.66 7.30
N ALA A 436 -33.93 -0.54 5.97
CA ALA A 436 -35.09 0.03 5.30
C ALA A 436 -36.35 -0.85 5.48
N PRO A 437 -37.38 -0.43 6.24
CA PRO A 437 -38.59 -1.24 6.45
C PRO A 437 -39.58 -1.23 5.27
N SER A 438 -39.17 -0.81 4.06
CA SER A 438 -40.14 -0.41 3.03
C SER A 438 -39.89 -0.86 1.60
N ILE A 439 -38.74 -1.42 1.20
CA ILE A 439 -38.63 -1.95 -0.18
C ILE A 439 -39.35 -3.29 -0.32
N ARG A 440 -39.20 -4.20 0.65
CA ARG A 440 -39.92 -5.50 0.63
C ARG A 440 -41.44 -5.34 0.77
N ASN A 441 -41.88 -4.33 1.52
CA ASN A 441 -43.29 -4.00 1.72
C ASN A 441 -43.89 -3.16 0.58
N LYS A 442 -43.14 -2.22 -0.02
CA LYS A 442 -43.56 -1.51 -1.25
C LYS A 442 -43.54 -2.42 -2.48
N ALA A 443 -42.58 -3.35 -2.57
CA ALA A 443 -42.56 -4.37 -3.62
C ALA A 443 -43.77 -5.31 -3.49
N LYS A 444 -44.11 -5.76 -2.26
CA LYS A 444 -45.37 -6.50 -2.01
C LYS A 444 -46.64 -5.69 -2.32
N ALA A 445 -46.62 -4.38 -2.12
CA ALA A 445 -47.76 -3.50 -2.43
C ALA A 445 -47.88 -3.17 -3.93
N MET A 446 -46.77 -3.12 -4.67
CA MET A 446 -46.77 -2.98 -6.14
C MET A 446 -47.11 -4.30 -6.86
N VAL A 447 -46.91 -5.45 -6.20
CA VAL A 447 -47.27 -6.79 -6.71
C VAL A 447 -48.79 -6.99 -6.84
N SER A 448 -49.63 -6.18 -6.19
CA SER A 448 -51.10 -6.26 -6.35
C SER A 448 -51.65 -5.51 -7.57
N SER A 449 -50.81 -4.82 -8.34
CA SER A 449 -51.22 -4.09 -9.54
C SER A 449 -50.26 -4.39 -10.68
N THR A 450 -50.81 -4.79 -11.82
CA THR A 450 -50.16 -5.09 -13.12
C THR A 450 -49.53 -6.49 -13.33
N GLN A 451 -50.13 -7.21 -14.29
CA GLN A 451 -49.68 -8.45 -14.90
C GLN A 451 -48.38 -8.24 -15.71
N VAL A 452 -47.21 -8.43 -15.10
CA VAL A 452 -45.96 -8.69 -15.86
C VAL A 452 -45.04 -9.61 -15.05
N GLU A 453 -45.40 -10.89 -14.89
CA GLU A 453 -44.61 -11.89 -14.14
C GLU A 453 -43.18 -12.06 -14.68
N GLY A 454 -42.95 -11.86 -15.98
CA GLY A 454 -41.64 -12.02 -16.61
C GLY A 454 -40.62 -10.93 -16.26
N ALA A 455 -41.05 -9.66 -16.29
CA ALA A 455 -40.20 -8.53 -15.90
C ALA A 455 -39.98 -8.48 -14.38
N LEU A 456 -40.98 -8.92 -13.61
CA LEU A 456 -40.89 -9.00 -12.16
C LEU A 456 -39.85 -10.02 -11.70
N LYS A 457 -39.71 -11.16 -12.38
CA LYS A 457 -38.73 -12.18 -12.03
C LYS A 457 -37.30 -11.70 -12.30
N VAL A 458 -37.09 -10.99 -13.40
CA VAL A 458 -35.79 -10.39 -13.75
C VAL A 458 -35.45 -9.24 -12.80
N LEU A 459 -36.41 -8.37 -12.46
CA LEU A 459 -36.22 -7.29 -11.50
C LEU A 459 -36.10 -7.78 -10.06
N GLN A 460 -36.78 -8.85 -9.66
CA GLN A 460 -36.62 -9.48 -8.34
C GLN A 460 -35.29 -10.21 -8.21
N THR A 461 -34.84 -10.89 -9.28
CA THR A 461 -33.52 -11.54 -9.30
C THR A 461 -32.42 -10.49 -9.26
N ARG A 462 -32.49 -9.44 -10.10
CA ARG A 462 -31.53 -8.32 -10.08
C ARG A 462 -31.59 -7.48 -8.81
N ALA A 463 -32.79 -7.23 -8.26
CA ALA A 463 -32.92 -6.55 -6.98
C ALA A 463 -32.41 -7.43 -5.83
N GLN A 464 -32.56 -8.75 -5.87
CA GLN A 464 -31.91 -9.65 -4.90
C GLN A 464 -30.39 -9.66 -5.05
N GLU A 465 -29.86 -9.65 -6.27
CA GLU A 465 -28.42 -9.54 -6.53
C GLU A 465 -27.85 -8.18 -6.07
N LEU A 466 -28.59 -7.09 -6.24
CA LEU A 466 -28.24 -5.73 -5.79
C LEU A 466 -28.48 -5.47 -4.29
N LEU A 467 -29.42 -6.18 -3.65
CA LEU A 467 -29.81 -5.96 -2.24
C LEU A 467 -29.25 -7.03 -1.28
N CYS A 468 -28.68 -8.13 -1.76
CA CYS A 468 -28.30 -9.27 -0.92
C CYS A 468 -26.92 -9.83 -1.27
N GLY A 469 -25.86 -9.04 -1.11
CA GLY A 469 -24.55 -9.60 -0.78
C GLY A 469 -24.66 -10.24 0.61
N HIS A 470 -24.72 -11.56 0.68
CA HIS A 470 -24.77 -12.36 1.92
C HIS A 470 -26.00 -12.19 2.84
N PRO A 471 -27.22 -12.57 2.41
CA PRO A 471 -28.42 -12.53 3.25
C PRO A 471 -28.32 -13.41 4.52
N GLU A 472 -27.41 -14.37 4.55
CA GLU A 472 -27.07 -15.20 5.72
C GLU A 472 -26.22 -14.48 6.78
N LEU A 473 -25.59 -13.34 6.45
CA LEU A 473 -24.80 -12.53 7.38
C LEU A 473 -25.65 -11.36 7.87
N ASN A 474 -25.92 -11.30 9.18
CA ASN A 474 -26.64 -10.18 9.79
C ASN A 474 -25.74 -8.94 9.93
N LEU A 475 -25.37 -8.33 8.80
CA LEU A 475 -24.52 -7.14 8.75
C LEU A 475 -25.14 -5.93 9.49
N ALA A 476 -26.45 -5.92 9.70
CA ALA A 476 -27.14 -4.87 10.45
C ALA A 476 -26.62 -4.68 11.89
N SER A 477 -26.03 -5.74 12.48
CA SER A 477 -25.42 -5.75 13.82
C SER A 477 -24.05 -5.06 13.90
N LEU A 478 -23.43 -4.72 12.77
CA LEU A 478 -22.20 -3.92 12.76
C LEU A 478 -22.39 -2.50 13.33
N LYS A 479 -23.64 -2.04 13.46
CA LYS A 479 -23.97 -0.72 14.02
C LYS A 479 -23.60 -0.55 15.48
N ASP A 480 -23.53 -1.65 16.21
CA ASP A 480 -23.17 -1.67 17.62
C ASP A 480 -21.63 -1.62 17.79
N ILE A 481 -20.89 -1.67 16.69
CA ILE A 481 -19.43 -1.61 16.63
C ILE A 481 -19.01 -0.26 16.04
N PRO A 482 -18.07 0.48 16.66
CA PRO A 482 -17.47 1.68 16.07
C PRO A 482 -16.91 1.40 14.67
N LYS A 483 -17.14 2.32 13.71
CA LYS A 483 -16.75 2.15 12.29
C LYS A 483 -15.27 1.83 12.13
N ASP A 484 -14.44 2.52 12.90
CA ASP A 484 -13.00 2.33 12.97
C ASP A 484 -12.59 0.94 13.48
N LYS A 485 -13.52 0.11 13.97
CA LYS A 485 -13.28 -1.27 14.42
C LYS A 485 -13.94 -2.33 13.56
N TRP A 486 -14.59 -1.97 12.45
CA TRP A 486 -15.27 -2.94 11.60
C TRP A 486 -14.33 -3.98 10.98
N TYR A 487 -13.06 -3.64 10.77
CA TYR A 487 -12.03 -4.56 10.30
C TYR A 487 -11.76 -5.73 11.28
N GLU A 488 -12.01 -5.54 12.58
CA GLU A 488 -11.89 -6.58 13.61
C GLU A 488 -13.12 -7.50 13.66
N SER A 489 -14.22 -7.11 13.00
CA SER A 489 -15.49 -7.81 13.11
C SER A 489 -15.46 -9.20 12.46
N PRO A 490 -15.86 -10.26 13.19
CA PRO A 490 -16.00 -11.60 12.62
C PRO A 490 -17.00 -11.66 11.44
N LEU A 491 -17.98 -10.75 11.39
CA LEU A 491 -18.96 -10.68 10.31
C LEU A 491 -18.32 -10.15 9.02
N VAL A 492 -17.56 -9.05 9.12
CA VAL A 492 -16.81 -8.48 7.99
C VAL A 492 -15.78 -9.50 7.50
N ARG A 493 -15.10 -10.19 8.41
CA ARG A 493 -14.18 -11.28 8.03
C ARG A 493 -14.89 -12.40 7.27
N LYS A 494 -16.08 -12.83 7.68
CA LYS A 494 -16.85 -13.87 6.96
C LYS A 494 -17.30 -13.40 5.57
N LEU A 495 -17.74 -12.15 5.46
CA LEU A 495 -18.11 -11.51 4.20
C LEU A 495 -16.93 -11.54 3.23
N ILE A 496 -15.79 -10.95 3.62
CA ILE A 496 -14.58 -10.90 2.78
C ILE A 496 -14.07 -12.28 2.43
N ALA A 497 -14.11 -13.25 3.35
CA ALA A 497 -13.74 -14.63 3.05
C ALA A 497 -14.65 -15.23 1.95
N SER A 498 -15.92 -14.83 1.90
CA SER A 498 -16.85 -15.29 0.88
C SER A 498 -16.62 -14.61 -0.46
N GLU A 499 -16.36 -13.31 -0.46
CA GLU A 499 -15.98 -12.55 -1.65
C GLU A 499 -14.71 -13.14 -2.29
N ILE A 500 -13.67 -13.39 -1.49
CA ILE A 500 -12.42 -14.03 -1.96
C ILE A 500 -12.74 -15.39 -2.62
N ARG A 501 -13.56 -16.24 -1.99
CA ARG A 501 -13.94 -17.54 -2.56
C ARG A 501 -14.81 -17.44 -3.81
N HIS A 502 -15.52 -16.34 -3.99
CA HIS A 502 -16.35 -16.10 -5.17
C HIS A 502 -15.48 -15.67 -6.35
N TYR A 503 -14.64 -14.66 -6.15
CA TYR A 503 -13.83 -14.04 -7.22
C TYR A 503 -12.54 -14.81 -7.52
N VAL A 504 -11.88 -15.39 -6.51
CA VAL A 504 -10.62 -16.14 -6.66
C VAL A 504 -10.87 -17.62 -6.40
N SER A 505 -11.33 -18.32 -7.43
CA SER A 505 -11.69 -19.74 -7.36
C SER A 505 -11.38 -20.50 -8.65
N PRO A 506 -11.35 -21.85 -8.62
CA PRO A 506 -11.26 -22.65 -9.84
C PRO A 506 -12.41 -22.40 -10.82
N LYS A 507 -13.60 -21.99 -10.33
CA LYS A 507 -14.74 -21.65 -11.19
C LYS A 507 -14.54 -20.34 -11.93
N THR A 508 -13.73 -19.44 -11.40
CA THR A 508 -13.36 -18.16 -12.03
C THR A 508 -12.03 -18.22 -12.77
N GLY A 509 -11.44 -19.42 -12.92
CA GLY A 509 -10.26 -19.65 -13.77
C GLY A 509 -8.91 -19.61 -13.04
N PHE A 510 -8.90 -19.44 -11.71
CA PHE A 510 -7.68 -19.47 -10.92
C PHE A 510 -7.25 -20.91 -10.59
N LYS A 511 -5.96 -21.19 -10.70
CA LYS A 511 -5.39 -22.50 -10.36
C LYS A 511 -5.29 -22.67 -8.85
N ASP A 512 -5.14 -23.91 -8.39
CA ASP A 512 -5.07 -24.24 -6.96
C ASP A 512 -3.98 -23.47 -6.19
N TYR A 513 -2.84 -23.18 -6.84
CA TYR A 513 -1.74 -22.43 -6.24
C TYR A 513 -1.90 -20.90 -6.34
N GLU A 514 -2.90 -20.42 -7.09
CA GLU A 514 -3.29 -19.01 -7.20
C GLU A 514 -4.40 -18.64 -6.19
N LEU A 515 -4.91 -19.63 -5.43
CA LEU A 515 -5.95 -19.41 -4.43
C LEU A 515 -5.38 -18.81 -3.14
N ILE A 516 -6.13 -17.87 -2.56
CA ILE A 516 -5.78 -17.23 -1.29
C ILE A 516 -6.14 -18.15 -0.12
N ALA A 517 -5.13 -18.62 0.60
CA ALA A 517 -5.31 -19.51 1.74
C ALA A 517 -5.61 -18.76 3.05
N SER A 518 -5.12 -17.52 3.18
CA SER A 518 -5.32 -16.69 4.36
C SER A 518 -5.41 -15.22 3.98
N PHE A 519 -6.15 -14.42 4.73
CA PHE A 519 -6.16 -12.98 4.54
C PHE A 519 -6.22 -12.23 5.86
N VAL A 520 -5.76 -10.99 5.83
CA VAL A 520 -5.82 -10.02 6.92
C VAL A 520 -6.61 -8.81 6.43
N ILE A 521 -7.56 -8.33 7.24
CA ILE A 521 -8.26 -7.08 6.96
C ILE A 521 -7.48 -5.95 7.63
N LEU A 522 -7.16 -4.92 6.87
CA LEU A 522 -6.43 -3.75 7.33
C LEU A 522 -7.41 -2.65 7.82
N PRO A 523 -6.99 -1.85 8.81
CA PRO A 523 -7.81 -0.75 9.33
C PRO A 523 -7.89 0.46 8.40
N ARG A 524 -6.99 0.59 7.42
CA ARG A 524 -6.95 1.70 6.44
C ARG A 524 -6.30 1.28 5.12
N SER A 525 -6.56 2.07 4.07
CA SER A 525 -5.97 1.90 2.74
C SER A 525 -4.44 2.03 2.75
N PHE A 526 -3.80 1.29 1.83
CA PHE A 526 -2.35 1.37 1.62
C PHE A 526 -1.97 2.73 1.02
N GLU A 527 -1.05 3.43 1.67
CA GLU A 527 -0.30 4.49 1.02
C GLU A 527 1.02 3.91 0.47
N LEU A 528 0.99 3.55 -0.81
CA LEU A 528 2.18 3.13 -1.57
C LEU A 528 3.21 4.26 -1.53
N GLY A 529 4.29 4.05 -0.78
CA GLY A 529 5.31 5.07 -0.49
C GLY A 529 5.44 5.39 1.00
N LYS A 530 4.36 5.35 1.81
CA LYS A 530 4.41 5.63 3.26
C LYS A 530 4.49 4.41 4.16
N GLU A 531 3.93 3.25 3.78
CA GLU A 531 3.69 2.17 4.77
C GLU A 531 4.40 0.82 4.52
N ILE A 532 4.96 0.57 3.32
CA ILE A 532 5.82 -0.60 3.08
C ILE A 532 6.99 -0.21 2.17
N SER A 533 8.21 -0.20 2.72
CA SER A 533 9.38 -0.49 1.90
C SER A 533 9.43 -2.01 1.69
N PRO A 534 9.46 -2.54 0.45
CA PRO A 534 9.43 -3.97 0.17
C PRO A 534 10.75 -4.64 0.58
N LYS A 535 10.96 -4.83 1.90
CA LYS A 535 11.96 -5.65 2.63
C LYS A 535 13.39 -5.81 2.09
N LEU A 536 13.81 -5.06 1.07
CA LEU A 536 15.08 -5.14 0.39
C LEU A 536 15.43 -3.74 -0.08
N GLU A 537 16.61 -3.26 0.33
CA GLU A 537 17.18 -2.01 -0.15
C GLU A 537 18.15 -2.33 -1.28
N ALA A 538 18.18 -1.51 -2.33
CA ALA A 538 19.21 -1.64 -3.36
C ALA A 538 20.59 -1.36 -2.73
N ARG A 539 21.57 -2.24 -2.96
CA ARG A 539 22.93 -2.20 -2.38
C ARG A 539 23.71 -0.90 -2.65
N ARG A 540 23.23 -0.03 -3.54
CA ARG A 540 23.92 1.21 -3.93
C ARG A 540 24.17 2.19 -2.77
N HIS A 541 23.50 2.05 -1.62
CA HIS A 541 23.52 3.09 -0.57
C HIS A 541 23.69 2.56 0.86
N VAL A 542 24.35 1.40 1.03
CA VAL A 542 24.82 1.00 2.35
C VAL A 542 25.82 2.05 2.83
N ILE A 543 25.49 2.73 3.93
CA ILE A 543 26.45 3.62 4.57
C ILE A 543 27.44 2.74 5.31
N GLY A 544 28.68 2.74 4.86
CA GLY A 544 29.77 2.11 5.57
C GLY A 544 30.96 1.84 4.68
N ALA A 545 31.83 2.82 4.49
CA ALA A 545 33.22 2.52 4.16
C ALA A 545 33.90 1.92 5.42
N GLY A 546 33.70 0.63 5.71
CA GLY A 546 34.27 0.00 6.91
C GLY A 546 33.74 -1.37 7.33
N GLU A 547 33.96 -1.75 8.60
CA GLU A 547 33.54 -3.03 9.20
C GLU A 547 32.02 -3.25 9.19
N THR A 548 31.21 -2.18 9.14
CA THR A 548 29.73 -2.23 9.07
C THR A 548 29.25 -2.95 7.81
N ASP A 549 29.93 -2.78 6.67
CA ASP A 549 29.59 -3.44 5.40
C ASP A 549 29.78 -4.97 5.47
N LYS A 550 30.72 -5.45 6.30
CA LYS A 550 30.91 -6.89 6.58
C LYS A 550 29.79 -7.50 7.42
N GLN A 551 28.96 -6.67 8.03
CA GLN A 551 27.87 -7.07 8.91
C GLN A 551 26.49 -6.91 8.24
N VAL A 552 26.42 -6.53 6.97
CA VAL A 552 25.15 -6.43 6.24
C VAL A 552 24.84 -7.76 5.55
N TYR A 553 23.59 -8.21 5.66
CA TYR A 553 23.11 -9.33 4.84
C TYR A 553 22.81 -8.85 3.43
N ALA A 554 23.80 -8.97 2.55
CA ALA A 554 23.69 -8.64 1.14
C ALA A 554 23.57 -9.90 0.28
N PHE A 555 22.77 -9.83 -0.77
CA PHE A 555 22.59 -10.90 -1.75
C PHE A 555 22.14 -10.33 -3.09
N LYS A 556 22.30 -11.11 -4.16
CA LYS A 556 21.58 -10.85 -5.39
C LYS A 556 20.18 -11.40 -5.25
N ASP A 557 19.18 -10.57 -5.49
CA ASP A 557 17.82 -11.08 -5.61
C ASP A 557 17.64 -11.85 -6.92
N GLN A 558 16.48 -12.48 -7.08
CA GLN A 558 16.17 -13.28 -8.28
C GLN A 558 16.08 -12.43 -9.56
N GLY A 559 15.95 -11.10 -9.44
CA GLY A 559 16.02 -10.16 -10.56
C GLY A 559 17.45 -9.69 -10.88
N GLY A 560 18.47 -10.33 -10.30
CA GLY A 560 19.88 -9.98 -10.48
C GLY A 560 20.30 -8.65 -9.84
N ARG A 561 19.44 -8.03 -9.04
CA ARG A 561 19.75 -6.77 -8.34
C ARG A 561 20.56 -7.10 -7.10
N GLU A 562 21.62 -6.34 -6.89
CA GLU A 562 22.33 -6.32 -5.62
C GLU A 562 21.42 -5.66 -4.56
N VAL A 563 20.98 -6.45 -3.58
CA VAL A 563 20.11 -6.00 -2.49
C VAL A 563 20.72 -6.33 -1.14
N ALA A 564 20.28 -5.60 -0.11
CA ALA A 564 20.64 -5.85 1.27
C ALA A 564 19.41 -5.76 2.18
N LEU A 565 19.42 -6.54 3.26
CA LEU A 565 18.50 -6.32 4.38
C LEU A 565 18.95 -5.07 5.14
N ARG A 566 17.97 -4.26 5.54
CA ARG A 566 18.21 -3.03 6.32
C ARG A 566 18.97 -3.33 7.61
N PHE A 567 20.06 -2.60 7.81
CA PHE A 567 20.94 -2.71 8.98
C PHE A 567 20.43 -1.90 10.19
N ASP A 568 19.73 -0.80 9.90
CA ASP A 568 19.05 0.07 10.85
C ASP A 568 17.74 0.65 10.26
N LEU A 569 17.12 1.60 10.96
CA LEU A 569 15.92 2.31 10.48
C LEU A 569 16.19 3.80 10.13
N THR A 570 17.39 4.31 10.43
CA THR A 570 17.79 5.70 10.17
C THR A 570 18.20 5.91 8.71
N VAL A 571 18.91 4.96 8.09
CA VAL A 571 19.26 5.02 6.66
C VAL A 571 18.01 4.93 5.77
N PRO A 572 17.05 4.01 6.02
CA PRO A 572 15.76 4.02 5.34
C PRO A 572 14.98 5.35 5.52
N LEU A 573 15.04 5.96 6.71
CA LEU A 573 14.41 7.26 6.96
C LEU A 573 15.03 8.36 6.10
N ALA A 574 16.36 8.43 6.01
CA ALA A 574 17.02 9.43 5.19
C ALA A 574 16.65 9.32 3.71
N ARG A 575 16.53 8.09 3.20
CA ARG A 575 16.04 7.82 1.84
C ARG A 575 14.59 8.26 1.66
N PHE A 576 13.72 7.93 2.62
CA PHE A 576 12.31 8.31 2.60
C PHE A 576 12.16 9.84 2.57
N VAL A 577 12.87 10.55 3.45
CA VAL A 577 12.85 12.03 3.49
C VAL A 577 13.37 12.62 2.19
N ALA A 578 14.41 12.04 1.57
CA ALA A 578 14.92 12.50 0.28
C ALA A 578 13.92 12.32 -0.85
N GLN A 579 13.25 11.16 -0.92
CA GLN A 579 12.27 10.86 -1.97
C GLN A 579 11.00 11.69 -1.84
N HIS A 580 10.56 11.96 -0.61
CA HIS A 580 9.30 12.64 -0.31
C HIS A 580 9.51 14.06 0.21
N PHE A 581 10.66 14.68 -0.04
CA PHE A 581 11.01 15.97 0.56
C PHE A 581 9.93 17.04 0.34
N SER A 582 9.41 17.13 -0.89
CA SER A 582 8.36 18.09 -1.26
C SER A 582 7.00 17.80 -0.63
N ASP A 583 6.77 16.56 -0.19
CA ASP A 583 5.49 16.11 0.39
C ASP A 583 5.49 16.21 1.93
N LEU A 584 6.64 16.46 2.55
CA LEU A 584 6.82 16.46 4.01
C LEU A 584 6.83 17.87 4.58
N THR A 585 6.16 18.03 5.72
CA THR A 585 6.21 19.27 6.52
C THR A 585 7.32 19.18 7.56
N PHE A 586 8.19 20.19 7.59
CA PHE A 586 9.29 20.29 8.54
C PHE A 586 9.00 21.28 9.68
N PRO A 587 9.41 21.00 10.93
CA PRO A 587 10.17 19.82 11.37
C PRO A 587 9.32 18.54 11.33
N PHE A 588 9.84 17.51 10.67
CA PHE A 588 9.17 16.24 10.47
C PHE A 588 9.53 15.30 11.61
N LYS A 589 8.55 14.91 12.42
CA LYS A 589 8.72 13.98 13.54
C LYS A 589 8.09 12.65 13.22
N ARG A 590 8.80 11.55 13.49
CA ARG A 590 8.26 10.21 13.25
C ARG A 590 8.90 9.16 14.14
N TYR A 591 8.21 8.04 14.35
CA TYR A 591 8.77 6.85 14.96
C TYR A 591 8.70 5.64 14.01
N HIS A 592 9.59 4.65 14.17
CA HIS A 592 9.49 3.31 13.56
C HIS A 592 9.57 2.28 14.65
N ILE A 593 8.81 1.20 14.49
CA ILE A 593 9.12 -0.06 15.17
C ILE A 593 9.22 -1.13 14.10
N ALA A 594 10.43 -1.65 13.87
CA ALA A 594 10.64 -2.66 12.84
C ALA A 594 11.86 -3.53 13.13
N LYS A 595 11.85 -4.73 12.54
CA LYS A 595 12.98 -5.66 12.56
C LYS A 595 14.13 -5.15 11.69
N VAL A 596 15.35 -5.33 12.16
CA VAL A 596 16.60 -5.07 11.43
C VAL A 596 17.53 -6.28 11.50
N TRP A 597 18.49 -6.37 10.58
CA TRP A 597 19.37 -7.52 10.47
C TRP A 597 20.85 -7.12 10.51
N ARG A 598 21.62 -7.77 11.37
CA ARG A 598 23.06 -7.56 11.51
C ARG A 598 23.79 -8.90 11.54
N GLY A 599 24.77 -9.07 10.68
CA GLY A 599 25.65 -10.23 10.52
C GLY A 599 26.70 -10.37 11.64
N GLU A 600 26.48 -9.73 12.78
CA GLU A 600 27.37 -9.81 13.93
C GLU A 600 27.28 -11.17 14.65
N ASN A 601 28.29 -11.44 15.48
CA ASN A 601 28.24 -12.57 16.40
C ASN A 601 27.16 -12.29 17.48
N PRO A 602 26.22 -13.23 17.71
CA PRO A 602 25.17 -13.06 18.71
C PRO A 602 25.74 -12.79 20.10
N GLN A 603 25.13 -11.85 20.84
CA GLN A 603 25.41 -11.59 22.25
C GLN A 603 24.09 -11.66 23.05
N LYS A 604 24.17 -11.69 24.38
CA LYS A 604 22.98 -11.68 25.24
C LYS A 604 22.11 -10.45 24.92
N GLY A 605 20.87 -10.67 24.46
CA GLY A 605 19.95 -9.61 24.04
C GLY A 605 20.31 -8.90 22.73
N ARG A 606 21.27 -9.41 21.93
CA ARG A 606 21.67 -8.87 20.62
C ARG A 606 21.76 -10.01 19.61
N TYR A 607 20.64 -10.24 18.93
CA TYR A 607 20.50 -11.28 17.92
C TYR A 607 20.89 -10.77 16.52
N ARG A 608 20.91 -11.67 15.54
CA ARG A 608 21.13 -11.31 14.12
C ARG A 608 19.91 -10.66 13.47
N GLU A 609 18.73 -10.88 14.04
CA GLU A 609 17.46 -10.23 13.73
C GLU A 609 16.88 -9.72 15.06
N PHE A 610 16.56 -8.44 15.15
CA PHE A 610 16.00 -7.85 16.37
C PHE A 610 15.16 -6.62 16.04
N ILE A 611 14.31 -6.17 16.98
CA ILE A 611 13.45 -5.01 16.81
C ILE A 611 14.18 -3.75 17.30
N GLN A 612 14.23 -2.76 16.41
CA GLN A 612 14.55 -1.38 16.77
C GLN A 612 13.26 -0.57 16.89
N CYS A 613 13.25 0.33 17.88
CA CYS A 613 12.23 1.34 18.07
C CYS A 613 12.88 2.72 17.94
N ASP A 614 12.83 3.28 16.74
CA ASP A 614 13.46 4.54 16.38
C ASP A 614 12.47 5.69 16.54
N PHE A 615 12.96 6.84 16.97
CA PHE A 615 12.24 8.10 17.03
C PHE A 615 13.16 9.22 16.56
N ASP A 616 12.69 10.01 15.59
CA ASP A 616 13.51 10.99 14.88
C ASP A 616 12.74 12.31 14.67
N THR A 617 13.47 13.41 14.79
CA THR A 617 13.05 14.75 14.36
C THR A 617 13.99 15.22 13.25
N VAL A 618 13.43 15.51 12.07
CA VAL A 618 14.16 15.89 10.86
C VAL A 618 13.78 17.32 10.44
N GLY A 619 14.72 18.06 9.86
CA GLY A 619 14.54 19.43 9.38
C GLY A 619 14.64 20.52 10.44
N SER A 620 15.32 20.25 11.57
CA SER A 620 15.54 21.23 12.65
C SER A 620 17.00 21.28 13.11
N LEU A 621 17.56 22.49 13.17
CA LEU A 621 18.88 22.77 13.76
C LEU A 621 18.77 23.26 15.22
N SER A 622 17.55 23.39 15.74
CA SER A 622 17.34 23.87 17.12
C SER A 622 17.73 22.81 18.13
N ALA A 623 18.51 23.22 19.15
CA ALA A 623 18.88 22.43 20.33
C ALA A 623 17.68 21.86 21.10
N LEU A 624 16.50 22.45 20.93
CA LEU A 624 15.24 21.91 21.46
C LEU A 624 14.97 20.49 20.94
N SER A 625 15.43 20.15 19.73
CA SER A 625 15.21 18.84 19.13
C SER A 625 16.04 17.76 19.84
N GLU A 626 17.27 18.07 20.22
CA GLU A 626 18.11 17.24 21.10
C GLU A 626 17.46 17.08 22.47
N LEU A 627 17.04 18.18 23.09
CA LEU A 627 16.41 18.14 24.40
C LEU A 627 15.14 17.27 24.40
N ASP A 628 14.26 17.46 23.42
CA ASP A 628 13.03 16.67 23.25
C ASP A 628 13.33 15.18 23.04
N THR A 629 14.35 14.86 22.23
CA THR A 629 14.83 13.48 21.99
C THR A 629 15.30 12.83 23.30
N LEU A 630 16.11 13.53 24.09
CA LEU A 630 16.61 13.01 25.37
C LEU A 630 15.49 12.83 26.41
N LEU A 631 14.53 13.77 26.46
CA LEU A 631 13.35 13.66 27.32
C LEU A 631 12.46 12.48 26.92
N MET A 632 12.33 12.21 25.62
CA MET A 632 11.60 11.05 25.11
C MET A 632 12.22 9.74 25.61
N VAL A 633 13.56 9.62 25.61
CA VAL A 633 14.25 8.45 26.18
C VAL A 633 13.85 8.24 27.65
N ILE A 634 13.91 9.30 28.46
CA ILE A 634 13.54 9.22 29.88
C ILE A 634 12.10 8.75 30.02
N LYS A 635 11.18 9.37 29.26
CA LYS A 635 9.75 9.06 29.32
C LYS A 635 9.48 7.59 28.95
N VAL A 636 10.09 7.09 27.86
CA VAL A 636 9.94 5.70 27.42
C VAL A 636 10.39 4.73 28.51
N PHE A 637 11.55 4.97 29.11
CA PHE A 637 12.10 4.07 30.13
C PHE A 637 11.27 4.07 31.42
N GLN A 638 10.73 5.23 31.80
CA GLN A 638 9.81 5.35 32.93
C GLN A 638 8.48 4.59 32.69
N GLU A 639 7.87 4.76 31.52
CA GLU A 639 6.62 4.08 31.16
C GLU A 639 6.80 2.55 31.04
N LEU A 640 7.95 2.11 30.55
CA LEU A 640 8.31 0.69 30.50
C LEU A 640 8.71 0.11 31.86
N LYS A 641 8.72 0.92 32.92
CA LYS A 641 9.17 0.54 34.27
C LYS A 641 10.54 -0.14 34.24
N ALA A 642 11.44 0.41 33.42
CA ALA A 642 12.80 -0.10 33.31
C ALA A 642 13.53 0.03 34.67
N PRO A 643 14.51 -0.84 34.95
CA PRO A 643 15.44 -0.66 36.07
C PRO A 643 16.14 0.70 36.03
N SER A 644 16.77 1.10 37.14
CA SER A 644 17.50 2.36 37.20
C SER A 644 18.52 2.50 36.06
N PHE A 645 18.62 3.68 35.45
CA PHE A 645 19.39 3.91 34.22
C PHE A 645 20.07 5.27 34.18
N LYS A 646 21.16 5.35 33.40
CA LYS A 646 21.88 6.60 33.08
C LYS A 646 22.04 6.77 31.58
N ILE A 647 21.87 8.00 31.10
CA ILE A 647 22.14 8.43 29.73
C ILE A 647 23.53 9.06 29.70
N HIS A 648 24.48 8.32 29.12
CA HIS A 648 25.82 8.81 28.86
C HIS A 648 25.80 9.59 27.56
N PHE A 649 26.27 10.83 27.56
CA PHE A 649 26.30 11.64 26.35
C PHE A 649 27.65 12.29 26.12
N SER A 650 27.92 12.66 24.86
CA SER A 650 29.09 13.40 24.40
C SER A 650 28.73 14.22 23.15
N HIS A 651 29.71 14.89 22.57
CA HIS A 651 29.53 15.68 21.35
C HIS A 651 30.68 15.46 20.36
N ARG A 652 30.35 15.16 19.10
CA ARG A 652 31.33 14.81 18.05
C ARG A 652 32.38 15.91 17.84
N GLN A 653 31.97 17.16 17.95
CA GLN A 653 32.86 18.32 17.77
C GLN A 653 34.04 18.34 18.76
N LEU A 654 33.88 17.82 19.98
CA LEU A 654 34.95 17.80 20.99
C LEU A 654 36.17 17.03 20.50
N MET A 655 35.95 15.82 19.97
CA MET A 655 37.05 14.99 19.48
C MET A 655 37.63 15.54 18.17
N ARG A 656 36.79 16.11 17.29
CA ARG A 656 37.27 16.77 16.07
C ARG A 656 38.20 17.94 16.36
N GLU A 657 37.82 18.82 17.28
CA GLU A 657 38.63 19.98 17.64
C GLU A 657 39.86 19.60 18.45
N LEU A 658 39.79 18.54 19.26
CA LEU A 658 40.98 17.97 19.90
C LEU A 658 41.98 17.47 18.85
N LEU A 659 41.54 16.68 17.88
CA LEU A 659 42.40 16.15 16.81
C LEU A 659 42.95 17.26 15.91
N LEU A 660 42.15 18.29 15.62
CA LEU A 660 42.60 19.48 14.89
C LEU A 660 43.75 20.17 15.63
N ASN A 661 43.63 20.37 16.94
CA ASN A 661 44.67 20.99 17.76
C ASN A 661 45.95 20.16 17.86
N LEU A 662 45.84 18.84 17.69
CA LEU A 662 46.98 17.92 17.64
C LEU A 662 47.55 17.74 16.22
N ASN A 663 46.99 18.40 15.20
CA ASN A 663 47.31 18.19 13.79
C ASN A 663 47.11 16.74 13.32
N LEU A 664 46.07 16.07 13.83
CA LEU A 664 45.71 14.68 13.54
C LEU A 664 44.34 14.54 12.85
N ALA A 665 43.82 15.63 12.28
CA ALA A 665 42.48 15.66 11.66
C ALA A 665 42.35 14.70 10.46
N ASP A 666 43.43 14.48 9.71
CA ASP A 666 43.52 13.54 8.59
C ASP A 666 43.38 12.07 9.04
N LYS A 667 43.65 11.78 10.31
CA LYS A 667 43.59 10.42 10.91
C LYS A 667 42.35 10.19 11.79
N GLU A 668 41.36 11.09 11.76
CA GLU A 668 40.17 11.05 12.63
C GLU A 668 39.51 9.65 12.67
N VAL A 669 39.19 9.09 11.50
CA VAL A 669 38.46 7.81 11.41
C VAL A 669 39.27 6.65 12.00
N ALA A 670 40.58 6.60 11.74
CA ALA A 670 41.46 5.55 12.26
C ALA A 670 41.60 5.64 13.78
N ILE A 671 41.85 6.84 14.31
CA ILE A 671 42.00 7.09 15.74
C ILE A 671 40.72 6.72 16.49
N LEU A 672 39.55 7.16 16.01
CA LEU A 672 38.28 6.87 16.65
C LEU A 672 37.96 5.36 16.68
N ARG A 673 38.32 4.60 15.64
CA ARG A 673 38.17 3.14 15.60
C ARG A 673 39.05 2.43 16.62
N ILE A 674 40.23 2.96 16.92
CA ILE A 674 41.11 2.42 17.95
C ILE A 674 40.55 2.77 19.33
N LEU A 675 40.12 4.01 19.55
CA LEU A 675 39.56 4.48 20.82
C LEU A 675 38.25 3.78 21.20
N ASP A 676 37.39 3.40 20.25
CA ASP A 676 36.17 2.60 20.54
C ASP A 676 36.50 1.23 21.17
N LYS A 677 37.70 0.69 20.89
CA LYS A 677 38.17 -0.58 21.45
C LYS A 677 38.78 -0.42 22.85
N LEU A 678 38.95 0.80 23.36
CA LEU A 678 39.64 1.09 24.63
C LEU A 678 39.09 0.29 25.81
N LYS A 679 37.76 0.23 25.96
CA LYS A 679 37.12 -0.54 27.05
C LYS A 679 37.43 -2.03 26.98
N LYS A 680 37.73 -2.57 25.79
CA LYS A 680 37.97 -3.99 25.55
C LYS A 680 39.45 -4.38 25.57
N ILE A 681 40.33 -3.55 25.01
CA ILE A 681 41.77 -3.88 24.85
C ILE A 681 42.67 -3.17 25.87
N GLY A 682 42.16 -2.13 26.54
CA GLY A 682 42.91 -1.35 27.53
C GLY A 682 43.83 -0.27 26.93
N GLU A 683 44.30 0.64 27.78
CA GLU A 683 45.09 1.81 27.38
C GLU A 683 46.42 1.44 26.71
N HIS A 684 47.14 0.45 27.26
CA HIS A 684 48.44 0.04 26.75
C HIS A 684 48.37 -0.47 25.29
N GLN A 685 47.39 -1.33 25.00
CA GLN A 685 47.20 -1.85 23.64
C GLN A 685 46.65 -0.77 22.69
N CYS A 686 45.81 0.14 23.18
CA CYS A 686 45.38 1.29 22.38
C CYS A 686 46.56 2.19 22.01
N ALA A 687 47.47 2.46 22.94
CA ALA A 687 48.65 3.27 22.69
C ALA A 687 49.51 2.67 21.57
N LEU A 688 49.77 1.35 21.61
CA LEU A 688 50.52 0.66 20.56
C LEU A 688 49.87 0.80 19.18
N LEU A 689 48.55 0.60 19.08
CA LEU A 689 47.82 0.75 17.81
C LEU A 689 47.84 2.20 17.31
N LEU A 690 47.80 3.19 18.20
CA LEU A 690 47.92 4.60 17.83
C LEU A 690 49.35 4.95 17.39
N GLU A 691 50.38 4.36 17.99
CA GLU A 691 51.76 4.48 17.52
C GLU A 691 51.93 3.86 16.13
N GLU A 692 51.30 2.72 15.85
CA GLU A 692 51.31 2.08 14.52
C GLU A 692 50.65 2.96 13.44
N GLU A 693 49.61 3.72 13.80
CA GLU A 693 49.00 4.75 12.94
C GLU A 693 49.87 6.03 12.83
N GLY A 694 51.04 6.06 13.48
CA GLY A 694 52.04 7.12 13.38
C GLY A 694 51.77 8.34 14.26
N LEU A 695 51.13 8.17 15.42
CA LEU A 695 50.98 9.21 16.42
C LEU A 695 52.22 9.28 17.34
N GLN A 696 52.56 10.48 17.81
CA GLN A 696 53.66 10.69 18.75
C GLN A 696 53.21 10.39 20.19
N ALA A 697 54.12 9.88 21.04
CA ALA A 697 53.83 9.52 22.42
C ALA A 697 53.11 10.63 23.22
N GLY A 698 53.51 11.89 23.04
CA GLY A 698 52.87 13.03 23.70
C GLY A 698 51.44 13.32 23.24
N ASP A 699 51.08 13.00 22.00
CA ASP A 699 49.73 13.16 21.47
C ASP A 699 48.83 12.00 21.90
N ILE A 700 49.40 10.78 21.96
CA ILE A 700 48.74 9.59 22.48
C ILE A 700 48.36 9.78 23.95
N GLU A 701 49.29 10.29 24.77
CA GLU A 701 49.03 10.58 26.19
C GLU A 701 47.89 11.60 26.34
N LYS A 702 47.89 12.68 25.56
CA LYS A 702 46.80 13.67 25.56
C LYS A 702 45.47 13.05 25.16
N LEU A 703 45.42 12.27 24.09
CA LEU A 703 44.19 11.60 23.63
C LEU A 703 43.65 10.63 24.67
N LEU A 704 44.49 9.75 25.22
CA LEU A 704 44.08 8.79 26.23
C LEU A 704 43.65 9.48 27.53
N SER A 705 44.35 10.54 27.95
CA SER A 705 43.96 11.32 29.12
C SER A 705 42.60 12.01 28.95
N PHE A 706 42.29 12.49 27.75
CA PHE A 706 41.01 13.12 27.44
C PHE A 706 39.85 12.11 27.47
N VAL A 707 40.02 10.98 26.80
CA VAL A 707 38.98 9.94 26.68
C VAL A 707 38.76 9.21 28.02
N SER A 708 39.80 9.07 28.83
CA SER A 708 39.76 8.39 30.12
C SER A 708 39.34 9.29 31.28
N PHE A 709 39.15 10.60 31.03
CA PHE A 709 38.65 11.52 32.05
C PHE A 709 37.25 11.11 32.51
N LYS A 710 37.11 10.84 33.80
CA LYS A 710 35.83 10.50 34.43
C LYS A 710 35.50 11.51 35.52
N SER A 711 34.23 11.91 35.53
CA SER A 711 33.65 12.83 36.51
C SER A 711 32.51 12.14 37.26
N VAL A 712 32.21 12.65 38.45
CA VAL A 712 31.05 12.26 39.26
C VAL A 712 29.72 12.82 38.73
N ASN A 713 29.74 13.90 37.95
CA ASN A 713 28.53 14.47 37.33
C ASN A 713 28.85 15.21 36.03
N ALA A 714 27.81 15.51 35.25
CA ALA A 714 27.96 16.16 33.96
C ALA A 714 28.58 17.57 34.06
N GLN A 715 28.26 18.32 35.11
CA GLN A 715 28.77 19.69 35.31
C GLN A 715 30.29 19.72 35.54
N ALA A 716 30.84 18.74 36.27
CA ALA A 716 32.27 18.67 36.52
C ALA A 716 33.06 18.29 35.25
N THR A 717 32.48 17.49 34.34
CA THR A 717 33.08 17.30 33.00
C THR A 717 33.07 18.59 32.20
N LEU A 718 31.97 19.34 32.20
CA LEU A 718 31.89 20.63 31.52
C LEU A 718 32.92 21.64 32.08
N ALA A 719 33.07 21.70 33.41
CA ALA A 719 34.07 22.54 34.06
C ALA A 719 35.52 22.15 33.69
N TYR A 720 35.80 20.85 33.59
CA TYR A 720 37.08 20.35 33.09
C TYR A 720 37.34 20.82 31.64
N LEU A 721 36.33 20.75 30.77
CA LEU A 721 36.45 21.19 29.38
C LEU A 721 36.69 22.70 29.29
N TYR A 722 35.93 23.53 30.02
CA TYR A 722 36.17 24.98 30.05
C TYR A 722 37.56 25.34 30.58
N LYS A 723 38.09 24.58 31.55
CA LYS A 723 39.42 24.83 32.10
C LYS A 723 40.55 24.49 31.12
N ASN A 724 40.45 23.36 30.42
CA ASN A 724 41.56 22.83 29.62
C ASN A 724 41.42 23.10 28.11
N TYR A 725 40.18 23.29 27.63
CA TYR A 725 39.83 23.46 26.23
C TYR A 725 38.77 24.56 26.02
N PRO A 726 38.95 25.79 26.58
CA PRO A 726 37.95 26.87 26.49
C PRO A 726 37.61 27.29 25.05
N GLN A 727 38.50 26.99 24.10
CA GLN A 727 38.32 27.28 22.68
C GLN A 727 37.30 26.37 21.97
N PHE A 728 36.81 25.31 22.62
CA PHE A 728 35.92 24.37 21.95
C PHE A 728 34.56 24.97 21.63
N SER A 729 34.13 24.87 20.37
CA SER A 729 32.97 25.61 19.86
C SER A 729 31.63 25.09 20.38
N CYS A 730 31.55 23.82 20.79
CA CYS A 730 30.33 23.22 21.29
C CYS A 730 30.08 23.43 22.80
N LEU A 731 31.00 24.07 23.54
CA LEU A 731 30.83 24.27 24.99
C LEU A 731 29.60 25.09 25.37
N PRO A 732 29.26 26.20 24.68
CA PRO A 732 28.05 26.97 25.00
C PRO A 732 26.76 26.14 24.82
N PHE A 733 26.70 25.31 23.78
CA PHE A 733 25.58 24.39 23.56
C PHE A 733 25.45 23.36 24.68
N LEU A 734 26.57 22.80 25.13
CA LEU A 734 26.59 21.81 26.21
C LEU A 734 26.19 22.45 27.55
N GLU A 735 26.61 23.68 27.81
CA GLU A 735 26.21 24.45 28.99
C GLU A 735 24.71 24.71 29.02
N ASP A 736 24.14 25.21 27.91
CA ASP A 736 22.70 25.45 27.76
C ASP A 736 21.87 24.15 27.92
N LEU A 737 22.36 23.04 27.35
CA LEU A 737 21.71 21.73 27.50
C LEU A 737 21.69 21.28 28.97
N LEU A 738 22.81 21.41 29.69
CA LEU A 738 22.88 21.04 31.10
C LEU A 738 22.03 21.94 32.00
N GLU A 739 21.97 23.24 31.69
CA GLU A 739 21.09 24.18 32.39
C GLU A 739 19.61 23.84 32.15
N SER A 740 19.23 23.56 30.91
CA SER A 740 17.88 23.13 30.54
C SER A 740 17.46 21.85 31.28
N LEU A 741 18.34 20.84 31.31
CA LEU A 741 18.09 19.59 32.04
C LEU A 741 18.00 19.80 33.55
N LYS A 742 18.74 20.78 34.10
CA LYS A 742 18.65 21.17 35.51
C LYS A 742 17.29 21.79 35.82
N ILE A 743 16.83 22.74 34.99
CA ILE A 743 15.54 23.42 35.14
C ILE A 743 14.39 22.41 35.09
N LEU A 744 14.49 21.42 34.19
CA LEU A 744 13.49 20.35 34.04
C LEU A 744 13.56 19.28 35.14
N GLY A 745 14.54 19.36 36.06
CA GLY A 745 14.73 18.36 37.10
C GLY A 745 15.11 16.97 36.57
N LYS A 746 15.79 16.92 35.41
CA LYS A 746 16.20 15.67 34.74
C LYS A 746 17.71 15.46 34.67
N LEU A 747 18.49 16.41 35.15
CA LEU A 747 19.95 16.38 35.08
C LEU A 747 20.57 15.12 35.72
N GLU A 748 19.94 14.57 36.76
CA GLU A 748 20.43 13.36 37.44
C GLU A 748 20.50 12.12 36.54
N TYR A 749 19.72 12.07 35.46
CA TYR A 749 19.73 10.95 34.52
C TYR A 749 20.97 10.96 33.62
N PHE A 750 21.76 12.04 33.60
CA PHE A 750 22.81 12.25 32.61
C PHE A 750 24.21 12.15 33.19
N LEU A 751 25.10 11.53 32.42
CA LEU A 751 26.54 11.52 32.65
C LEU A 751 27.26 11.99 31.39
N PHE A 752 28.10 13.01 31.52
CA PHE A 752 28.89 13.53 30.39
C PHE A 752 30.18 12.70 30.27
N ASP A 753 30.19 11.79 29.30
CA ASP A 753 31.19 10.73 29.13
C ASP A 753 32.00 10.95 27.84
N LEU A 754 33.25 11.43 27.98
CA LEU A 754 34.14 11.70 26.85
C LEU A 754 34.59 10.43 26.12
N SER A 755 34.33 9.23 26.67
CA SER A 755 34.62 7.95 26.00
C SER A 755 33.56 7.52 24.98
N ILE A 756 32.40 8.18 24.95
CA ILE A 756 31.34 7.89 23.97
C ILE A 756 31.76 8.44 22.61
N MET A 757 32.10 7.54 21.69
CA MET A 757 32.67 7.84 20.36
C MET A 757 31.91 7.14 19.22
N ARG A 758 30.86 6.38 19.51
CA ARG A 758 30.16 5.50 18.57
C ARG A 758 29.32 6.23 17.51
N GLY A 759 29.05 5.53 16.40
CA GLY A 759 28.31 6.06 15.24
C GLY A 759 29.16 6.94 14.32
N LEU A 760 30.39 6.47 14.05
CA LEU A 760 31.43 7.19 13.29
C LEU A 760 31.01 7.58 11.87
N ASP A 761 30.03 6.87 11.31
CA ASP A 761 29.73 6.94 9.89
C ASP A 761 28.77 8.11 9.54
N TYR A 762 28.02 8.67 10.51
CA TYR A 762 27.06 9.73 10.20
C TYR A 762 26.68 10.75 11.30
N TYR A 763 27.04 10.57 12.58
CA TYR A 763 26.74 11.59 13.59
C TYR A 763 27.64 12.83 13.46
N THR A 764 27.03 14.00 13.55
CA THR A 764 27.65 15.32 13.40
C THR A 764 27.67 16.14 14.69
N GLY A 765 26.78 15.86 15.65
CA GLY A 765 26.61 16.66 16.87
C GLY A 765 26.57 15.84 18.17
N LEU A 766 25.56 16.08 19.00
CA LEU A 766 25.29 15.33 20.24
C LEU A 766 25.19 13.82 19.93
N ILE A 767 25.78 12.99 20.79
CA ILE A 767 25.67 11.53 20.77
C ILE A 767 25.38 11.03 22.18
N PHE A 768 24.54 9.99 22.31
CA PHE A 768 24.18 9.43 23.60
C PHE A 768 23.95 7.92 23.57
N GLU A 769 24.20 7.29 24.72
CA GLU A 769 23.96 5.88 25.00
C GLU A 769 23.37 5.72 26.41
N THR A 770 22.31 4.93 26.53
CA THR A 770 21.64 4.65 27.80
C THR A 770 22.07 3.29 28.33
N PHE A 771 22.45 3.23 29.60
CA PHE A 771 22.88 2.04 30.31
C PHE A 771 22.00 1.80 31.53
N LEU A 772 21.72 0.52 31.83
CA LEU A 772 21.02 0.11 33.05
C LEU A 772 22.04 -0.05 34.17
N GLU A 773 21.79 0.58 35.33
CA GLU A 773 22.69 0.55 36.49
C GLU A 773 22.76 -0.85 37.13
N GLU A 774 21.62 -1.56 37.16
CA GLU A 774 21.53 -2.91 37.74
C GLU A 774 22.14 -3.99 36.84
N ASN A 775 22.21 -3.74 35.52
CA ASN A 775 22.67 -4.69 34.51
C ASN A 775 23.69 -4.04 33.54
N PRO A 776 24.84 -3.55 34.04
CA PRO A 776 25.81 -2.83 33.21
C PRO A 776 26.42 -3.72 32.10
N ASP A 777 26.53 -5.02 32.35
CA ASP A 777 27.07 -6.01 31.40
C ASP A 777 26.17 -6.22 30.17
N LEU A 778 24.91 -5.79 30.22
CA LEU A 778 23.99 -5.87 29.09
C LEU A 778 24.40 -4.90 27.97
N GLY A 779 25.21 -3.89 28.29
CA GLY A 779 25.60 -2.81 27.40
C GLY A 779 24.47 -1.81 27.16
N SER A 780 24.66 -0.92 26.18
CA SER A 780 23.68 0.12 25.89
C SER A 780 22.34 -0.47 25.40
N VAL A 781 21.24 0.05 25.94
CA VAL A 781 19.85 -0.37 25.65
C VAL A 781 19.08 0.65 24.80
N CYS A 782 19.58 1.88 24.71
CA CYS A 782 19.09 2.91 23.82
C CYS A 782 20.26 3.79 23.38
N SER A 783 20.34 4.16 22.11
CA SER A 783 21.42 5.00 21.60
C SER A 783 20.91 5.96 20.55
N GLY A 784 21.54 7.12 20.40
CA GLY A 784 21.10 8.12 19.44
C GLY A 784 22.06 9.30 19.29
N GLY A 785 21.65 10.27 18.49
CA GLY A 785 22.44 11.47 18.24
C GLY A 785 21.96 12.32 17.07
N ARG A 786 22.63 13.46 16.88
CA ARG A 786 22.40 14.39 15.76
C ARG A 786 23.19 13.98 14.52
N TYR A 787 22.53 13.93 13.38
CA TYR A 787 23.06 13.61 12.05
C TYR A 787 22.59 14.64 11.02
N ASP A 788 23.48 15.54 10.60
CA ASP A 788 23.08 16.66 9.73
C ASP A 788 23.17 16.37 8.22
N ASN A 789 23.90 15.32 7.85
CA ASN A 789 24.29 15.06 6.46
C ASN A 789 23.73 13.75 5.90
N LEU A 790 22.93 13.02 6.67
CA LEU A 790 22.50 11.67 6.28
C LEU A 790 21.61 11.70 5.03
N VAL A 791 20.74 12.70 4.89
CA VAL A 791 19.89 12.87 3.71
C VAL A 791 20.70 13.27 2.47
N SER A 792 21.88 13.86 2.64
CA SER A 792 22.75 14.24 1.52
C SER A 792 23.32 13.06 0.73
N LEU A 793 23.16 11.84 1.24
CA LEU A 793 23.46 10.61 0.50
C LEU A 793 22.46 10.35 -0.63
N TYR A 794 21.27 10.94 -0.54
CA TYR A 794 20.13 10.70 -1.43
C TYR A 794 19.64 11.97 -2.14
N SER A 795 20.05 13.15 -1.66
CA SER A 795 19.67 14.46 -2.20
C SER A 795 20.86 15.42 -2.18
N LYS A 796 20.83 16.48 -3.01
CA LYS A 796 21.81 17.57 -2.94
C LYS A 796 21.61 18.46 -1.71
N GLN A 797 20.48 18.35 -1.03
CA GLN A 797 20.16 19.13 0.16
C GLN A 797 20.72 18.45 1.41
N ALA A 798 21.35 19.24 2.28
CA ALA A 798 21.64 18.83 3.65
C ALA A 798 20.39 19.08 4.50
N ILE A 799 19.95 18.06 5.21
CA ILE A 799 18.77 18.13 6.07
C ILE A 799 19.16 17.53 7.41
N SER A 800 19.01 18.34 8.46
CA SER A 800 19.36 17.94 9.79
C SER A 800 18.41 16.90 10.38
N GLY A 801 18.94 15.98 11.16
CA GLY A 801 18.14 15.03 11.93
C GLY A 801 18.72 14.81 13.32
N VAL A 802 17.86 14.54 14.29
CA VAL A 802 18.25 14.05 15.61
C VAL A 802 17.25 13.00 16.04
N GLY A 803 17.75 11.90 16.59
CA GLY A 803 16.90 10.80 17.00
C GLY A 803 17.63 9.79 17.87
N GLY A 804 16.90 8.76 18.26
CA GLY A 804 17.43 7.63 19.01
C GLY A 804 16.67 6.35 18.71
N SER A 805 17.27 5.24 19.12
CA SER A 805 16.74 3.90 18.92
C SER A 805 16.79 3.11 20.22
N VAL A 806 15.65 2.59 20.66
CA VAL A 806 15.56 1.63 21.75
C VAL A 806 15.75 0.22 21.20
N GLY A 807 16.76 -0.49 21.72
CA GLY A 807 16.96 -1.91 21.45
C GLY A 807 15.97 -2.73 22.25
N LEU A 808 14.76 -2.94 21.70
CA LEU A 808 13.62 -3.48 22.44
C LEU A 808 13.92 -4.88 23.01
N ASP A 809 14.49 -5.78 22.22
CA ASP A 809 14.86 -7.13 22.65
C ASP A 809 15.81 -7.13 23.85
N ARG A 810 16.79 -6.21 23.84
CA ARG A 810 17.77 -6.07 24.93
C ARG A 810 17.11 -5.53 26.19
N LEU A 811 16.27 -4.50 26.05
CA LEU A 811 15.53 -3.93 27.17
C LEU A 811 14.55 -4.95 27.78
N LEU A 812 13.88 -5.74 26.94
CA LEU A 812 12.98 -6.79 27.39
C LEU A 812 13.70 -7.86 28.23
N VAL A 813 14.95 -8.23 27.90
CA VAL A 813 15.74 -9.15 28.74
C VAL A 813 15.92 -8.61 30.17
N ALA A 814 16.03 -7.28 30.34
CA ALA A 814 16.14 -6.68 31.66
C ALA A 814 14.79 -6.61 32.41
N ILE A 815 13.68 -6.40 31.69
CA ILE A 815 12.34 -6.25 32.27
C ILE A 815 11.68 -7.62 32.57
N THR A 816 11.89 -8.64 31.73
CA THR A 816 11.21 -9.94 31.78
C THR A 816 11.71 -10.91 32.85
N ASN A 817 12.70 -10.51 33.67
CA ASN A 817 13.00 -11.23 34.92
C ASN A 817 11.91 -11.07 36.00
N LYS A 818 10.77 -10.43 35.69
CA LYS A 818 9.56 -10.41 36.52
C LYS A 818 8.49 -11.29 35.88
N ASP A 819 8.05 -12.33 36.59
CA ASP A 819 6.97 -13.24 36.18
C ASP A 819 5.70 -12.44 35.85
N LEU A 820 5.32 -12.40 34.56
CA LEU A 820 4.05 -11.81 34.13
C LEU A 820 2.95 -12.88 34.18
N PRO A 821 1.93 -12.75 35.05
CA PRO A 821 0.81 -13.69 35.06
C PRO A 821 0.01 -13.54 33.76
N CYS A 822 -0.22 -14.65 33.08
CA CYS A 822 -0.88 -14.65 31.76
C CYS A 822 -2.36 -15.12 31.83
N LEU A 823 -2.82 -15.61 32.98
CA LEU A 823 -4.16 -16.16 33.20
C LEU A 823 -4.82 -15.50 34.42
N ASP A 824 -6.09 -15.12 34.32
CA ASP A 824 -6.83 -14.54 35.46
C ASP A 824 -7.59 -15.63 36.23
N ILE A 825 -8.27 -16.51 35.49
CA ILE A 825 -9.19 -17.49 36.04
C ILE A 825 -8.93 -18.84 35.38
N LEU A 826 -8.76 -19.88 36.20
CA LEU A 826 -8.92 -21.25 35.73
C LEU A 826 -10.27 -21.80 36.20
N ILE A 827 -11.04 -22.41 35.31
CA ILE A 827 -12.24 -23.17 35.66
C ILE A 827 -11.86 -24.64 35.80
N ALA A 828 -12.14 -25.21 36.97
CA ALA A 828 -11.87 -26.62 37.26
C ALA A 828 -12.82 -27.54 36.50
N CYS A 829 -12.29 -28.60 35.91
CA CYS A 829 -13.06 -29.66 35.28
C CYS A 829 -13.16 -30.86 36.22
N LYS A 830 -14.32 -31.04 36.88
CA LYS A 830 -14.56 -32.19 37.79
C LYS A 830 -15.21 -33.39 37.11
N GLU A 831 -15.99 -33.16 36.07
CA GLU A 831 -16.69 -34.22 35.33
C GLU A 831 -16.80 -33.81 33.86
N GLU A 832 -16.19 -34.57 32.96
CA GLU A 832 -16.12 -34.20 31.53
C GLU A 832 -17.51 -34.06 30.87
N LYS A 833 -18.54 -34.76 31.36
CA LYS A 833 -19.92 -34.62 30.89
C LYS A 833 -20.47 -33.19 31.01
N ASN A 834 -19.92 -32.38 31.91
CA ASN A 834 -20.32 -30.98 32.12
C ASN A 834 -19.47 -29.98 31.31
N LYS A 835 -18.68 -30.43 30.32
CA LYS A 835 -17.79 -29.57 29.53
C LYS A 835 -18.47 -28.36 28.87
N ALA A 836 -19.70 -28.53 28.38
CA ALA A 836 -20.48 -27.45 27.80
C ALA A 836 -20.78 -26.36 28.84
N LEU A 837 -21.14 -26.77 30.06
CA LEU A 837 -21.39 -25.89 31.18
C LEU A 837 -20.12 -25.11 31.59
N TYR A 838 -18.97 -25.78 31.69
CA TYR A 838 -17.70 -25.11 31.99
C TYR A 838 -17.34 -24.05 30.93
N CYS A 839 -17.58 -24.35 29.65
CA CYS A 839 -17.37 -23.41 28.57
C CYS A 839 -18.35 -22.22 28.64
N CYS A 840 -19.62 -22.45 29.00
CA CYS A 840 -20.58 -21.36 29.18
C CYS A 840 -20.15 -20.37 30.28
N VAL A 841 -19.65 -20.88 31.42
CA VAL A 841 -19.13 -20.02 32.50
C VAL A 841 -17.86 -19.30 32.04
N ALA A 842 -16.99 -19.97 31.27
CA ALA A 842 -15.80 -19.35 30.72
C ALA A 842 -16.14 -18.19 29.78
N GLU A 843 -17.11 -18.38 28.87
CA GLU A 843 -17.57 -17.32 27.96
C GLU A 843 -18.17 -16.14 28.74
N ALA A 844 -19.04 -16.40 29.74
CA ALA A 844 -19.62 -15.32 30.54
C ALA A 844 -18.56 -14.47 31.26
N LEU A 845 -17.45 -15.07 31.70
CA LEU A 845 -16.34 -14.34 32.33
C LEU A 845 -15.41 -13.68 31.29
N ARG A 846 -15.25 -14.27 30.09
CA ARG A 846 -14.50 -13.67 28.98
C ARG A 846 -15.21 -12.44 28.41
N GLU A 847 -16.53 -12.46 28.33
CA GLU A 847 -17.35 -11.30 27.95
C GLU A 847 -17.16 -10.12 28.92
N GLN A 848 -16.76 -10.38 30.17
CA GLN A 848 -16.41 -9.37 31.16
C GLN A 848 -14.93 -8.91 31.07
N GLY A 849 -14.14 -9.46 30.14
CA GLY A 849 -12.76 -9.06 29.87
C GLY A 849 -11.68 -9.89 30.57
N TYR A 850 -12.04 -10.95 31.31
CA TYR A 850 -11.07 -11.79 32.01
C TYR A 850 -10.40 -12.83 31.10
N LYS A 851 -9.10 -13.10 31.32
CA LYS A 851 -8.37 -14.21 30.69
C LYS A 851 -8.74 -15.51 31.40
N VAL A 852 -9.67 -16.26 30.81
CA VAL A 852 -10.22 -17.48 31.41
C VAL A 852 -9.88 -18.73 30.61
N GLU A 853 -9.41 -19.76 31.30
CA GLU A 853 -9.14 -21.09 30.74
C GLU A 853 -10.01 -22.14 31.46
N VAL A 854 -10.50 -23.14 30.73
CA VAL A 854 -11.12 -24.34 31.33
C VAL A 854 -10.08 -25.44 31.34
N TYR A 855 -9.86 -26.07 32.50
CA TYR A 855 -8.93 -27.19 32.58
C TYR A 855 -9.42 -28.36 31.71
N ALA A 856 -8.60 -28.83 30.77
CA ALA A 856 -9.05 -29.66 29.66
C ALA A 856 -9.24 -31.16 29.99
N GLN A 857 -8.97 -31.60 31.22
CA GLN A 857 -9.02 -33.02 31.58
C GLN A 857 -9.74 -33.24 32.92
N ASP A 858 -10.47 -34.34 33.03
CA ASP A 858 -11.00 -34.82 34.31
C ASP A 858 -9.88 -35.47 35.14
N LYS A 859 -9.14 -34.62 35.87
CA LYS A 859 -8.03 -35.00 36.74
C LYS A 859 -8.30 -34.57 38.17
N LYS A 860 -7.57 -35.15 39.14
CA LYS A 860 -7.66 -34.76 40.56
C LYS A 860 -7.46 -33.24 40.72
N LEU A 861 -8.26 -32.62 41.58
CA LEU A 861 -8.22 -31.17 41.84
C LEU A 861 -6.84 -30.66 42.24
N SER A 862 -6.01 -31.46 42.92
CA SER A 862 -4.64 -31.07 43.27
C SER A 862 -3.80 -30.75 42.03
N GLN A 863 -3.95 -31.52 40.95
CA GLN A 863 -3.23 -31.29 39.69
C GLN A 863 -3.71 -30.03 38.98
N GLN A 864 -5.02 -29.75 39.05
CA GLN A 864 -5.60 -28.54 38.47
C GLN A 864 -5.19 -27.29 39.25
N PHE A 865 -5.07 -27.41 40.58
CA PHE A 865 -4.55 -26.35 41.45
C PHE A 865 -3.08 -26.04 41.13
N ASP A 866 -2.23 -27.06 41.01
CA ASP A 866 -0.82 -26.90 40.63
C ASP A 866 -0.69 -26.26 39.24
N TYR A 867 -1.56 -26.65 38.30
CA TYR A 867 -1.63 -26.06 36.96
C TYR A 867 -2.02 -24.58 37.01
N ALA A 868 -3.04 -24.24 37.80
CA ALA A 868 -3.50 -22.87 37.97
C ALA A 868 -2.40 -21.97 38.54
N GLN A 869 -1.66 -22.46 39.55
CA GLN A 869 -0.54 -21.73 40.14
C GLN A 869 0.61 -21.54 39.15
N LYS A 870 1.00 -22.58 38.40
CA LYS A 870 2.06 -22.49 37.38
C LYS A 870 1.72 -21.54 36.23
N LYS A 871 0.44 -21.37 35.93
CA LYS A 871 -0.06 -20.44 34.91
C LYS A 871 -0.26 -19.01 35.43
N GLY A 872 -0.08 -18.79 36.73
CA GLY A 872 -0.28 -17.50 37.37
C GLY A 872 -1.75 -17.08 37.50
N ALA A 873 -2.69 -18.04 37.54
CA ALA A 873 -4.11 -17.73 37.76
C ALA A 873 -4.33 -17.05 39.12
N ARG A 874 -5.27 -16.10 39.17
CA ARG A 874 -5.68 -15.43 40.41
C ARG A 874 -6.63 -16.31 41.22
N VAL A 875 -7.60 -16.92 40.54
CA VAL A 875 -8.61 -17.77 41.16
C VAL A 875 -8.84 -19.08 40.38
N LEU A 876 -9.21 -20.12 41.12
CA LEU A 876 -9.71 -21.39 40.59
C LEU A 876 -11.23 -21.48 40.84
N VAL A 877 -12.02 -21.46 39.76
CA VAL A 877 -13.50 -21.48 39.82
C VAL A 877 -14.02 -22.92 39.73
N PHE A 878 -15.00 -23.25 40.57
CA PHE A 878 -15.71 -24.52 40.58
C PHE A 878 -17.17 -24.29 40.15
N VAL A 879 -17.60 -25.09 39.18
CA VAL A 879 -18.96 -25.02 38.63
C VAL A 879 -19.71 -26.31 38.94
N ASN A 880 -20.85 -26.18 39.61
CA ASN A 880 -21.77 -27.28 39.89
C ASN A 880 -23.04 -27.10 39.02
N PRO A 881 -23.49 -28.12 38.27
CA PRO A 881 -24.68 -28.03 37.43
C PRO A 881 -25.95 -27.55 38.15
N HIS A 882 -26.16 -27.94 39.42
CA HIS A 882 -27.34 -27.54 40.17
C HIS A 882 -27.30 -26.06 40.56
N SER A 883 -26.15 -25.59 41.05
CA SER A 883 -25.95 -24.22 41.51
C SER A 883 -25.91 -23.24 40.34
N TRP A 884 -25.42 -23.69 39.18
CA TRP A 884 -25.42 -22.88 37.96
C TRP A 884 -26.82 -22.59 37.41
N GLN A 885 -27.81 -23.47 37.63
CA GLN A 885 -29.20 -23.16 37.27
C GLN A 885 -29.73 -21.91 37.98
N LEU A 886 -29.12 -21.55 39.11
CA LEU A 886 -29.40 -20.34 39.88
C LEU A 886 -28.37 -19.22 39.62
N GLY A 887 -27.47 -19.39 38.65
CA GLY A 887 -26.41 -18.43 38.30
C GLY A 887 -25.25 -18.38 39.30
N LEU A 888 -25.06 -19.43 40.11
CA LEU A 888 -24.06 -19.46 41.19
C LEU A 888 -22.83 -20.31 40.83
N VAL A 889 -21.67 -19.85 41.30
CA VAL A 889 -20.36 -20.52 41.24
C VAL A 889 -19.64 -20.39 42.58
N SER A 890 -18.64 -21.22 42.83
CA SER A 890 -17.68 -21.01 43.93
C SER A 890 -16.27 -20.86 43.38
N TRP A 891 -15.39 -20.20 44.11
CA TRP A 891 -14.00 -20.04 43.69
C TRP A 891 -13.04 -20.16 44.86
N LYS A 892 -11.78 -20.46 44.54
CA LYS A 892 -10.67 -20.44 45.47
C LYS A 892 -9.64 -19.43 45.02
N ASP A 893 -9.32 -18.49 45.88
CA ASP A 893 -8.19 -17.57 45.70
C ASP A 893 -6.89 -18.36 45.86
N LEU A 894 -6.02 -18.30 44.85
CA LEU A 894 -4.79 -19.09 44.79
C LEU A 894 -3.65 -18.48 45.63
N LYS A 895 -3.76 -17.20 45.99
CA LYS A 895 -2.85 -16.47 46.89
C LYS A 895 -3.25 -16.65 48.35
N THR A 896 -4.50 -16.35 48.71
CA THR A 896 -4.99 -16.45 50.11
C THR A 896 -5.43 -17.85 50.51
N LYS A 897 -5.66 -18.74 49.52
CA LYS A 897 -6.21 -20.10 49.70
C LYS A 897 -7.64 -20.14 50.25
N GLN A 898 -8.30 -18.98 50.40
CA GLN A 898 -9.70 -18.91 50.83
C GLN A 898 -10.62 -19.44 49.73
N THR A 899 -11.64 -20.21 50.13
CA THR A 899 -12.69 -20.69 49.22
C THR A 899 -13.98 -19.96 49.53
N SER A 900 -14.67 -19.47 48.49
CA SER A 900 -15.97 -18.83 48.63
C SER A 900 -17.07 -19.88 48.79
N ASP A 901 -18.17 -19.48 49.42
CA ASP A 901 -19.45 -20.17 49.26
C ASP A 901 -19.98 -19.98 47.82
N GLU A 902 -21.12 -20.61 47.51
CA GLU A 902 -21.79 -20.42 46.22
C GLU A 902 -22.33 -18.99 46.10
N GLN A 903 -21.82 -18.26 45.10
CA GLN A 903 -22.09 -16.84 44.88
C GLN A 903 -22.31 -16.56 43.39
N THR A 904 -22.96 -15.44 43.09
CA THR A 904 -23.25 -15.02 41.71
C THR A 904 -21.97 -14.63 40.96
N LEU A 905 -21.99 -14.70 39.62
CA LEU A 905 -20.89 -14.19 38.80
C LEU A 905 -20.58 -12.70 39.05
N MET A 906 -21.60 -11.90 39.39
CA MET A 906 -21.41 -10.49 39.75
C MET A 906 -20.59 -10.32 41.05
N GLN A 907 -20.73 -11.25 42.01
CA GLN A 907 -19.94 -11.23 43.24
C GLN A 907 -18.49 -11.69 42.98
N LEU A 908 -18.28 -12.67 42.11
CA LEU A 908 -16.94 -13.06 41.64
C LEU A 908 -16.25 -11.89 40.92
N ASP A 909 -16.96 -11.20 40.02
CA ASP A 909 -16.46 -10.02 39.31
C ASP A 909 -16.07 -8.89 40.29
N ASN A 910 -16.93 -8.58 41.25
CA ASN A 910 -16.62 -7.59 42.29
C ASN A 910 -15.37 -7.98 43.10
N TYR A 911 -15.22 -9.27 43.42
CA TYR A 911 -14.03 -9.78 44.13
C TYR A 911 -12.75 -9.66 43.28
N LEU A 912 -12.79 -10.05 42.00
CA LEU A 912 -11.66 -9.92 41.08
C LEU A 912 -11.23 -8.46 40.87
N LYS A 913 -12.19 -7.53 40.77
CA LYS A 913 -11.94 -6.08 40.73
C LYS A 913 -11.31 -5.55 42.01
N THR A 914 -11.61 -6.15 43.17
CA THR A 914 -10.92 -5.77 44.42
C THR A 914 -9.45 -6.21 44.42
N LEU A 915 -9.12 -7.34 43.79
CA LEU A 915 -7.74 -7.77 43.61
C LEU A 915 -6.97 -6.81 42.68
N GLU A 916 -7.61 -6.30 41.62
CA GLU A 916 -7.00 -5.28 40.74
C GLU A 916 -6.71 -3.97 41.47
N ARG A 917 -7.59 -3.53 42.38
CA ARG A 917 -7.34 -2.34 43.19
C ARG A 917 -6.18 -2.51 44.19
N VAL A 918 -5.92 -3.72 44.67
CA VAL A 918 -4.81 -4.00 45.58
C VAL A 918 -3.48 -4.07 44.84
N ASP A 919 -3.44 -4.58 43.60
CA ASP A 919 -2.22 -4.54 42.76
C ASP A 919 -1.88 -3.13 42.26
N VAL A 920 -2.87 -2.22 42.16
CA VAL A 920 -2.65 -0.79 41.82
C VAL A 920 -2.23 0.05 43.05
N LEU A 921 -2.55 -0.38 44.27
CA LEU A 921 -2.21 0.32 45.53
C LEU A 921 -1.11 -0.38 46.34
N GLY A 922 -0.56 -1.48 45.82
CA GLY A 922 0.41 -2.34 46.47
C GLY A 922 1.83 -2.17 45.96
N GLU A 923 2.35 -0.93 45.94
CA GLU A 923 3.76 -0.59 46.20
C GLU A 923 3.81 0.93 46.40
N LYS A 924 3.77 1.29 47.68
CA LYS A 924 3.94 2.65 48.20
C LYS A 924 5.42 2.99 48.31
#